data_AF-A0A4Q8BAX9-F1
#
_entry.id   AF-A0A4Q8BAX9-F1
#
_cell.length_a   1.000
_cell.length_b   1.000
_cell.length_c   1.000
_cell.angle_alpha   90.00
_cell.angle_beta   90.00
_cell.angle_gamma   90.00
#
_symmetry.space_group_name_H-M   'P 1'
#
loop_
_entity.id
_entity.type
_entity.pdbx_description
1 polymer ?
#
loop_
_entity_poly.entity_id
_entity_poly.type
_entity_poly.pdbx_seq_one_letter_code
_entity_poly.pdbx_strand_id
1 'polypeptide(L)'
;MRRNTRRLLAAISAATMAVGGTVIAAMATATPQAARAAASPTASLPAVTVRPDPSYQGQPFEGWGTSLVWFANVTGGYPDEVREKLAEMLFGSDGLNLNIARYNVGGGNAPDVPDYLRPGGAVPGWWRAPAGTTRNDKDWWDPENPDHWNWNADQNQRWWINRIKNDVSHWEAFSNSPPYFQTVSGYVSGGFNATDDQLRTESIDDFNTYLVRVVEEVERAHGIKIDTLDPFNEPNTNYWSTRLNAAGEPIGGRQEGAHIGPELQQQVIRSLAQRLQSAETDAVISAMDETNPGLFATNWNSYPDDVRAKVSQLNVHTYGTGQRATVRDIAKGDNKPLWMSEVDGSWGNGQNFVSMAPGLGIAQRMVDDLRELEPTAWVFWQPVEDYNNMKPGGESPEGANWGSIQIPFDCTAQDTLATCPIYTNTKFHTARNFTHFIRPGDRLVKVNDTNSVAAISTKGAKVVYVNSGTAPRSVTIDLSAFGTVSPDATATPVITSAGNALKHGEPVAVNRKSRTVTVQVPAESVSTFLIDGVSGVAKDAPLIQDGHVYRIEGVQSGKSLTPASTTAGAVIRTTDPTSAAQLWRVTELSGGDSNRARYSITTAAGDRQAAVQNGALTLVEPQLEPDRNRQWILSTTGNGTYTFVNVGSGRVLDVGGSATNDGASVSVWLANSADNQRWKVIDETVQDVQKAEVFTTPRTVPTMPTTVVPEYRDGPRGTLPVTWEMPADQDWSKPKTVNVAGVAIDPRGRQYPAKAVVTVDNLVSTQPARAKTYVGGQPDLPAQVTAVGSLGGTVARPVTWETPAADAFDHTGVVTLSGQADAGDGRALPATVRVQVTEPAEENATLAAGTSITATYTEPGYSTAGLRNGDLTDKAWSNWKPGTKNTSDAITITLPKPRTVSHVATAFYRDGSWESYAQSLKIQARNAQGAWVDVSGSVTVPLGGATAPVVDVPVTVTTTDAVRVVLTARTDTHMTISEIQVFAYGPGTSSDARAETIAVNGTEVPGFDPDTTSYQLPVQGTLPQVTAVAADPYATVAVDQADTHDDTATVSVASEDGSQSRTYRIELQR
;
A
#
# COMPACT_ATOMS: atom_id res chain seq x y z
N MET A 1 52.50 25.09 26.27
CA MET A 1 53.50 25.37 27.33
C MET A 1 52.88 25.07 28.70
N ARG A 2 53.69 24.59 29.67
CA ARG A 2 53.44 24.54 31.14
C ARG A 2 52.09 23.93 31.62
N ARG A 3 52.10 22.70 32.19
CA ARG A 3 52.19 22.40 33.66
C ARG A 3 50.88 22.74 34.40
N ASN A 4 50.32 22.02 35.38
CA ASN A 4 50.75 20.89 36.26
C ASN A 4 49.47 20.37 37.00
N THR A 5 49.31 19.17 37.61
CA THR A 5 49.99 17.85 37.60
C THR A 5 49.27 16.87 38.56
N ARG A 6 49.37 15.53 38.31
CA ARG A 6 49.35 14.41 39.31
C ARG A 6 47.96 14.02 39.92
N ARG A 7 47.71 12.78 40.38
CA ARG A 7 48.56 11.57 40.55
C ARG A 7 47.74 10.24 40.57
N LEU A 8 48.31 9.18 39.97
CA LEU A 8 48.48 7.75 40.41
C LEU A 8 47.50 7.11 41.43
N LEU A 9 47.26 5.78 41.46
CA LEU A 9 48.00 4.58 41.00
C LEU A 9 47.09 3.66 40.14
N ALA A 10 47.52 2.85 39.15
CA ALA A 10 48.55 1.78 39.08
C ALA A 10 48.10 0.46 39.79
N ALA A 11 48.45 -0.76 39.33
CA ALA A 11 49.46 -1.18 38.36
C ALA A 11 49.33 -2.67 37.91
N ILE A 12 50.25 -3.12 37.02
CA ILE A 12 50.85 -4.49 36.94
C ILE A 12 49.95 -5.61 36.35
N SER A 13 50.37 -6.47 35.40
CA SER A 13 51.65 -6.71 34.68
C SER A 13 51.34 -7.19 33.23
N ALA A 14 52.11 -6.93 32.17
CA ALA A 14 53.53 -7.27 31.89
C ALA A 14 53.76 -8.79 31.61
N ALA A 15 54.66 -9.23 30.71
CA ALA A 15 55.77 -8.51 30.05
C ALA A 15 56.31 -9.22 28.77
N THR A 16 57.02 -8.44 27.92
CA THR A 16 58.30 -8.75 27.21
C THR A 16 58.41 -9.97 26.25
N MET A 17 59.14 -9.90 25.12
CA MET A 17 60.50 -9.35 24.95
C MET A 17 60.76 -8.63 23.61
N ALA A 18 61.80 -7.80 23.61
CA ALA A 18 62.40 -7.16 22.44
C ALA A 18 63.93 -7.35 22.45
N VAL A 19 64.54 -7.50 21.28
CA VAL A 19 65.96 -7.26 20.86
C VAL A 19 65.88 -7.29 19.31
N GLY A 20 66.41 -6.39 18.45
CA GLY A 20 67.59 -5.53 18.48
C GLY A 20 68.73 -6.17 17.65
N GLY A 21 69.31 -5.62 16.58
CA GLY A 21 69.03 -4.41 15.79
C GLY A 21 69.97 -4.35 14.56
N THR A 22 69.63 -3.50 13.58
CA THR A 22 70.50 -2.86 12.53
C THR A 22 71.72 -3.60 11.93
N VAL A 23 71.77 -3.71 10.60
CA VAL A 23 72.72 -2.98 9.69
C VAL A 23 72.23 -3.10 8.23
N ILE A 24 72.64 -2.13 7.39
CA ILE A 24 72.14 -1.83 6.04
C ILE A 24 72.70 -2.79 4.97
N ALA A 25 71.86 -3.24 4.03
CA ALA A 25 72.26 -3.67 2.69
C ALA A 25 71.12 -3.38 1.68
N ALA A 26 71.46 -2.86 0.50
CA ALA A 26 70.48 -2.49 -0.53
C ALA A 26 70.13 -3.68 -1.44
N MET A 27 68.84 -3.93 -1.65
CA MET A 27 68.33 -4.73 -2.77
C MET A 27 67.03 -4.11 -3.30
N ALA A 28 66.91 -4.02 -4.62
CA ALA A 28 65.66 -3.64 -5.27
C ALA A 28 64.67 -4.81 -5.16
N THR A 29 63.50 -4.56 -4.57
CA THR A 29 62.38 -5.51 -4.51
C THR A 29 61.08 -4.80 -4.86
N ALA A 30 60.16 -5.56 -5.47
CA ALA A 30 58.97 -5.03 -6.11
C ALA A 30 58.02 -4.31 -5.15
N THR A 31 57.32 -3.30 -5.66
CA THR A 31 56.16 -2.72 -4.98
C THR A 31 55.13 -3.81 -4.68
N PRO A 32 54.68 -3.99 -3.43
CA PRO A 32 53.56 -4.86 -3.14
C PRO A 32 52.32 -4.27 -3.80
N GLN A 33 51.86 -4.92 -4.87
CA GLN A 33 50.61 -4.59 -5.53
C GLN A 33 49.49 -4.78 -4.50
N ALA A 34 48.86 -3.68 -4.10
CA ALA A 34 47.79 -3.71 -3.11
C ALA A 34 46.71 -4.69 -3.58
N ALA A 35 46.51 -5.76 -2.80
CA ALA A 35 45.40 -6.66 -3.03
C ALA A 35 44.11 -5.84 -2.95
N ARG A 36 43.48 -5.60 -4.10
CA ARG A 36 42.10 -5.11 -4.12
C ARG A 36 41.27 -6.17 -3.42
N ALA A 37 40.87 -5.89 -2.19
CA ALA A 37 39.78 -6.62 -1.56
C ALA A 37 38.62 -6.57 -2.55
N ALA A 38 38.22 -7.73 -3.07
CA ALA A 38 37.03 -7.83 -3.89
C ALA A 38 35.87 -7.29 -3.05
N ALA A 39 35.17 -6.27 -3.56
CA ALA A 39 33.99 -5.77 -2.88
C ALA A 39 33.00 -6.94 -2.77
N SER A 40 32.54 -7.22 -1.54
CA SER A 40 31.46 -8.18 -1.33
C SER A 40 30.28 -7.82 -2.23
N PRO A 41 29.61 -8.79 -2.87
CA PRO A 41 28.43 -8.50 -3.67
C PRO A 41 27.44 -7.75 -2.80
N THR A 42 27.07 -6.54 -3.23
CA THR A 42 26.06 -5.74 -2.54
C THR A 42 24.72 -6.43 -2.76
N ALA A 43 24.10 -6.90 -1.68
CA ALA A 43 22.75 -7.46 -1.74
C ALA A 43 21.83 -6.44 -2.43
N SER A 44 21.03 -6.91 -3.40
CA SER A 44 20.09 -6.06 -4.11
C SER A 44 19.11 -5.44 -3.12
N LEU A 45 18.99 -4.10 -3.15
CA LEU A 45 18.09 -3.40 -2.25
C LEU A 45 16.63 -3.84 -2.51
N PRO A 46 15.80 -4.01 -1.46
CA PRO A 46 14.38 -4.23 -1.63
C PRO A 46 13.77 -3.15 -2.53
N ALA A 47 13.06 -3.60 -3.56
CA ALA A 47 12.51 -2.73 -4.60
C ALA A 47 11.00 -2.58 -4.50
N VAL A 48 10.49 -1.41 -4.86
CA VAL A 48 9.05 -1.12 -4.99
C VAL A 48 8.80 -0.37 -6.31
N THR A 49 7.66 -0.62 -6.95
CA THR A 49 7.24 0.12 -8.14
C THR A 49 5.95 0.87 -7.86
N VAL A 50 6.00 2.20 -7.94
CA VAL A 50 4.87 3.12 -7.72
C VAL A 50 4.44 3.68 -9.06
N ARG A 51 3.17 3.47 -9.42
CA ARG A 51 2.55 3.92 -10.67
C ARG A 51 1.42 4.90 -10.38
N PRO A 52 1.62 6.22 -10.53
CA PRO A 52 0.55 7.20 -10.50
C PRO A 52 -0.41 6.98 -11.68
N ASP A 53 -1.72 7.01 -11.41
CA ASP A 53 -2.77 6.77 -12.38
C ASP A 53 -3.56 8.07 -12.68
N PRO A 54 -3.19 8.83 -13.72
CA PRO A 54 -3.87 10.07 -14.07
C PRO A 54 -5.25 9.85 -14.72
N SER A 55 -5.71 8.60 -14.92
CA SER A 55 -7.09 8.31 -15.37
C SER A 55 -8.13 8.40 -14.25
N TYR A 56 -7.68 8.59 -13.01
CA TYR A 56 -8.54 8.78 -11.84
C TYR A 56 -8.02 9.97 -11.02
N GLN A 57 -8.66 11.12 -11.20
CA GLN A 57 -8.26 12.42 -10.67
C GLN A 57 -9.27 12.97 -9.67
N GLY A 58 -8.79 13.36 -8.51
CA GLY A 58 -9.55 14.09 -7.51
C GLY A 58 -10.11 15.42 -8.02
N GLN A 59 -10.96 16.03 -7.20
CA GLN A 59 -11.22 17.46 -7.28
C GLN A 59 -9.90 18.25 -7.08
N PRO A 60 -9.83 19.52 -7.52
CA PRO A 60 -8.70 20.37 -7.17
C PRO A 60 -8.51 20.38 -5.65
N PHE A 61 -7.29 20.14 -5.20
CA PHE A 61 -6.92 20.20 -3.79
C PHE A 61 -6.96 21.66 -3.35
N GLU A 62 -7.61 21.95 -2.24
CA GLU A 62 -7.80 23.27 -1.64
C GLU A 62 -6.59 23.64 -0.78
N GLY A 63 -5.97 22.66 -0.11
CA GLY A 63 -4.67 22.83 0.53
C GLY A 63 -4.53 22.22 1.92
N TRP A 64 -3.69 22.86 2.72
CA TRP A 64 -3.22 22.38 4.02
C TRP A 64 -3.55 23.39 5.11
N GLY A 65 -4.08 22.93 6.24
CA GLY A 65 -4.55 23.83 7.31
C GLY A 65 -4.13 23.48 8.73
N THR A 66 -4.52 24.35 9.65
CA THR A 66 -4.53 24.11 11.10
C THR A 66 -5.78 24.73 11.71
N SER A 67 -6.29 24.16 12.81
CA SER A 67 -7.15 24.93 13.72
C SER A 67 -6.29 25.94 14.49
N LEU A 68 -6.77 27.18 14.65
CA LEU A 68 -6.18 28.21 15.53
C LEU A 68 -6.60 27.96 16.99
N VAL A 69 -6.64 26.70 17.39
CA VAL A 69 -7.16 26.27 18.68
C VAL A 69 -6.02 26.22 19.72
N TRP A 70 -6.34 26.54 20.97
CA TRP A 70 -5.47 26.58 22.16
C TRP A 70 -4.13 27.31 22.02
N PHE A 71 -3.19 26.85 21.19
CA PHE A 71 -1.92 27.53 20.94
C PHE A 71 -2.13 28.98 20.52
N ALA A 72 -3.10 29.30 19.65
CA ALA A 72 -3.30 30.68 19.20
C ALA A 72 -3.94 31.55 20.31
N ASN A 73 -4.81 30.96 21.14
CA ASN A 73 -5.36 31.57 22.36
C ASN A 73 -4.27 31.91 23.38
N VAL A 74 -3.16 31.16 23.44
CA VAL A 74 -2.01 31.49 24.32
C VAL A 74 -1.00 32.39 23.60
N THR A 75 -0.40 31.90 22.52
CA THR A 75 0.77 32.49 21.85
C THR A 75 0.48 33.82 21.16
N GLY A 76 -0.79 34.14 20.86
CA GLY A 76 -1.16 35.47 20.36
C GLY A 76 -0.76 36.60 21.33
N GLY A 77 -0.66 36.32 22.63
CA GLY A 77 -0.20 37.26 23.66
C GLY A 77 1.31 37.29 23.91
N TYR A 78 2.11 36.53 23.15
CA TYR A 78 3.56 36.41 23.38
C TYR A 78 4.36 37.59 22.80
N PRO A 79 5.63 37.77 23.22
CA PRO A 79 6.53 38.75 22.63
C PRO A 79 6.61 38.62 21.11
N ASP A 80 6.69 39.77 20.41
CA ASP A 80 6.63 39.83 18.93
C ASP A 80 7.59 38.84 18.25
N GLU A 81 8.84 38.77 18.72
CA GLU A 81 9.86 37.83 18.21
C GLU A 81 9.37 36.37 18.20
N VAL A 82 8.66 35.96 19.24
CA VAL A 82 8.21 34.57 19.44
C VAL A 82 6.98 34.28 18.58
N ARG A 83 5.96 35.14 18.63
CA ARG A 83 4.71 34.92 17.89
C ARG A 83 4.88 35.07 16.38
N GLU A 84 5.69 36.02 15.92
CA GLU A 84 6.09 36.11 14.50
C GLU A 84 6.87 34.87 14.05
N LYS A 85 7.79 34.36 14.89
CA LYS A 85 8.54 33.14 14.56
C LYS A 85 7.62 31.92 14.41
N LEU A 86 6.60 31.79 15.25
CA LEU A 86 5.58 30.74 15.13
C LEU A 86 4.75 30.93 13.86
N ALA A 87 4.34 32.16 13.51
CA ALA A 87 3.58 32.45 12.29
C ALA A 87 4.36 32.05 11.03
N GLU A 88 5.64 32.42 10.94
CA GLU A 88 6.54 32.01 9.86
C GLU A 88 6.78 30.49 9.82
N MET A 89 6.72 29.80 10.95
CA MET A 89 6.85 28.33 11.00
C MET A 89 5.57 27.62 10.54
N LEU A 90 4.38 28.22 10.65
CA LEU A 90 3.13 27.63 10.20
C LEU A 90 2.78 28.03 8.75
N PHE A 91 2.74 29.33 8.47
CA PHE A 91 2.22 29.88 7.21
C PHE A 91 3.33 30.38 6.27
N GLY A 92 4.51 30.69 6.80
CA GLY A 92 5.66 31.13 6.00
C GLY A 92 6.19 30.05 5.03
N SER A 93 6.81 30.49 3.94
CA SER A 93 7.27 29.60 2.85
C SER A 93 8.37 28.62 3.28
N ASP A 94 9.13 28.94 4.32
CA ASP A 94 10.15 28.06 4.91
C ASP A 94 9.59 27.19 6.07
N GLY A 95 8.33 27.40 6.44
CA GLY A 95 7.60 26.70 7.49
C GLY A 95 6.81 25.50 6.95
N LEU A 96 5.64 25.24 7.55
CA LEU A 96 4.66 24.28 7.02
C LEU A 96 3.95 24.80 5.76
N ASN A 97 4.03 26.09 5.42
CA ASN A 97 3.41 26.67 4.21
C ASN A 97 1.90 26.30 4.11
N LEU A 98 1.19 26.46 5.23
CA LEU A 98 -0.27 26.25 5.31
C LEU A 98 -1.01 27.40 4.62
N ASN A 99 -2.20 27.12 4.08
CA ASN A 99 -3.06 28.10 3.40
C ASN A 99 -4.53 28.03 3.86
N ILE A 100 -4.84 27.26 4.91
CA ILE A 100 -6.17 27.10 5.49
C ILE A 100 -6.09 27.32 7.00
N ALA A 101 -7.06 28.03 7.58
CA ALA A 101 -7.14 28.25 9.03
C ALA A 101 -8.57 28.04 9.55
N ARG A 102 -8.73 27.23 10.61
CA ARG A 102 -10.01 27.02 11.31
C ARG A 102 -10.03 27.86 12.58
N TYR A 103 -10.88 28.88 12.68
CA TYR A 103 -11.02 29.76 13.85
C TYR A 103 -11.93 29.13 14.91
N ASN A 104 -11.48 29.01 16.16
CA ASN A 104 -12.31 28.43 17.23
C ASN A 104 -13.10 29.52 17.97
N VAL A 105 -14.43 29.52 17.76
CA VAL A 105 -15.39 30.33 18.50
C VAL A 105 -15.58 29.74 19.90
N GLY A 106 -14.88 30.32 20.88
CA GLY A 106 -14.85 29.84 22.25
C GLY A 106 -16.20 29.88 22.97
N GLY A 107 -16.44 28.88 23.81
CA GLY A 107 -17.59 28.87 24.72
C GLY A 107 -17.36 29.77 25.94
N GLY A 108 -16.18 29.66 26.56
CA GLY A 108 -15.81 30.40 27.76
C GLY A 108 -16.40 29.85 29.06
N ASN A 109 -15.56 29.71 30.09
CA ASN A 109 -15.95 29.26 31.43
C ASN A 109 -16.91 30.25 32.12
N ALA A 110 -17.74 29.74 33.05
CA ALA A 110 -18.59 30.59 33.88
C ALA A 110 -17.76 31.48 34.83
N PRO A 111 -18.21 32.71 35.16
CA PRO A 111 -17.42 33.65 35.97
C PRO A 111 -17.09 33.18 37.39
N ASP A 112 -17.84 32.20 37.93
CA ASP A 112 -17.65 31.63 39.27
C ASP A 112 -16.94 30.26 39.25
N VAL A 113 -16.46 29.81 38.08
CA VAL A 113 -15.68 28.58 37.91
C VAL A 113 -14.18 28.93 37.90
N PRO A 114 -13.34 28.34 38.77
CA PRO A 114 -11.90 28.51 38.69
C PRO A 114 -11.35 27.80 37.43
N ASP A 115 -10.27 28.31 36.85
CA ASP A 115 -9.64 27.69 35.68
C ASP A 115 -9.18 26.26 35.97
N TYR A 116 -9.68 25.31 35.17
CA TYR A 116 -9.49 23.86 35.35
C TYR A 116 -9.12 23.12 34.05
N LEU A 117 -9.19 23.81 32.91
CA LEU A 117 -8.81 23.28 31.61
C LEU A 117 -7.28 23.36 31.43
N ARG A 118 -6.72 22.61 30.47
CA ARG A 118 -5.30 22.69 30.10
C ARG A 118 -4.93 24.12 29.66
N PRO A 119 -3.66 24.55 29.75
CA PRO A 119 -3.20 25.81 29.18
C PRO A 119 -3.67 25.99 27.72
N GLY A 120 -4.32 27.12 27.42
CA GLY A 120 -4.95 27.41 26.14
C GLY A 120 -6.33 26.78 25.90
N GLY A 121 -6.69 25.74 26.67
CA GLY A 121 -7.94 24.98 26.55
C GLY A 121 -9.21 25.74 26.91
N ALA A 122 -9.12 26.84 27.67
CA ALA A 122 -10.22 27.75 27.97
C ALA A 122 -10.20 28.92 27.00
N VAL A 123 -11.14 28.95 26.04
CA VAL A 123 -11.13 29.96 24.98
C VAL A 123 -12.16 31.05 25.30
N PRO A 124 -11.79 32.35 25.28
CA PRO A 124 -12.71 33.42 25.68
C PRO A 124 -13.97 33.47 24.81
N GLY A 125 -15.14 33.39 25.45
CA GLY A 125 -16.42 33.63 24.79
C GLY A 125 -16.65 35.13 24.51
N TRP A 126 -17.39 35.42 23.44
CA TRP A 126 -17.71 36.77 22.97
C TRP A 126 -18.86 37.45 23.72
N TRP A 127 -19.11 37.04 24.97
CA TRP A 127 -20.18 37.50 25.83
C TRP A 127 -19.66 38.23 27.07
N ARG A 128 -20.54 38.96 27.76
CA ARG A 128 -20.22 39.74 28.97
C ARG A 128 -21.29 39.51 30.03
N ALA A 129 -20.99 38.63 30.99
CA ALA A 129 -21.91 38.35 32.09
C ALA A 129 -22.06 39.56 33.03
N PRO A 130 -23.28 39.86 33.52
CA PRO A 130 -23.50 40.78 34.62
C PRO A 130 -22.67 40.43 35.87
N ALA A 131 -22.37 41.44 36.69
CA ALA A 131 -21.62 41.22 37.92
C ALA A 131 -22.40 40.33 38.90
N GLY A 132 -21.81 39.21 39.31
CA GLY A 132 -22.41 38.24 40.24
C GLY A 132 -23.08 37.03 39.57
N THR A 133 -23.12 36.96 38.23
CA THR A 133 -23.60 35.79 37.49
C THR A 133 -22.74 34.55 37.74
N THR A 134 -23.38 33.41 37.95
CA THR A 134 -22.78 32.10 38.23
C THR A 134 -23.06 31.08 37.11
N ARG A 135 -22.44 29.88 37.19
CA ARG A 135 -22.74 28.71 36.34
C ARG A 135 -24.19 28.22 36.40
N ASN A 136 -24.95 28.60 37.43
CA ASN A 136 -26.37 28.26 37.56
C ASN A 136 -27.28 29.31 36.90
N ASP A 137 -26.78 30.53 36.68
CA ASP A 137 -27.52 31.60 36.04
C ASP A 137 -27.42 31.43 34.52
N LYS A 138 -28.51 31.01 33.90
CA LYS A 138 -28.51 30.42 32.55
C LYS A 138 -29.35 31.16 31.50
N ASP A 139 -30.24 32.04 31.94
CA ASP A 139 -31.20 32.77 31.09
C ASP A 139 -30.96 34.29 31.11
N TRP A 140 -29.73 34.70 31.41
CA TRP A 140 -29.35 36.12 31.50
C TRP A 140 -28.93 36.73 30.16
N TRP A 141 -28.45 35.91 29.22
CA TRP A 141 -27.93 36.38 27.94
C TRP A 141 -29.08 36.66 26.97
N ASP A 142 -28.87 37.66 26.11
CA ASP A 142 -29.85 38.11 25.11
C ASP A 142 -29.04 38.58 23.91
N PRO A 143 -29.17 37.96 22.72
CA PRO A 143 -28.40 38.34 21.54
C PRO A 143 -28.69 39.78 21.09
N GLU A 144 -29.87 40.33 21.38
CA GLU A 144 -30.26 41.68 20.98
C GLU A 144 -29.81 42.76 21.97
N ASN A 145 -29.34 42.40 23.17
CA ASN A 145 -28.76 43.35 24.10
C ASN A 145 -27.25 43.57 23.83
N PRO A 146 -26.81 44.74 23.32
CA PRO A 146 -25.40 45.00 23.02
C PRO A 146 -24.48 44.93 24.26
N ASP A 147 -25.00 45.18 25.47
CA ASP A 147 -24.21 45.12 26.70
C ASP A 147 -23.82 43.69 27.09
N HIS A 148 -24.56 42.68 26.61
CA HIS A 148 -24.29 41.25 26.83
C HIS A 148 -23.16 40.71 25.93
N TRP A 149 -22.63 41.51 25.00
CA TRP A 149 -21.54 41.14 24.11
C TRP A 149 -20.18 41.69 24.57
N ASN A 150 -19.12 40.94 24.26
CA ASN A 150 -17.74 41.34 24.46
C ASN A 150 -16.96 41.29 23.15
N TRP A 151 -17.13 42.32 22.31
CA TRP A 151 -16.39 42.48 21.04
C TRP A 151 -14.87 42.72 21.22
N ASN A 152 -14.38 42.79 22.46
CA ASN A 152 -12.96 42.80 22.81
C ASN A 152 -12.45 41.44 23.33
N ALA A 153 -13.25 40.37 23.24
CA ALA A 153 -12.83 39.02 23.54
C ALA A 153 -11.73 38.52 22.60
N ASP A 154 -11.09 37.42 23.01
CA ASP A 154 -10.27 36.56 22.17
C ASP A 154 -9.16 37.27 21.37
N GLN A 155 -8.51 38.25 22.01
CA GLN A 155 -7.50 39.12 21.39
C GLN A 155 -6.30 38.33 20.83
N ASN A 156 -6.02 37.15 21.40
CA ASN A 156 -4.87 36.33 21.03
C ASN A 156 -5.10 35.57 19.71
N GLN A 157 -6.24 34.86 19.52
CA GLN A 157 -6.56 34.31 18.19
C GLN A 157 -6.76 35.42 17.15
N ARG A 158 -7.32 36.57 17.55
CA ARG A 158 -7.51 37.72 16.65
C ARG A 158 -6.21 38.38 16.19
N TRP A 159 -5.14 38.28 16.97
CA TRP A 159 -3.79 38.63 16.50
C TRP A 159 -3.36 37.68 15.37
N TRP A 160 -3.54 36.36 15.57
CA TRP A 160 -3.24 35.35 14.55
C TRP A 160 -4.03 35.60 13.26
N ILE A 161 -5.35 35.83 13.33
CA ILE A 161 -6.18 36.16 12.16
C ILE A 161 -5.61 37.37 11.42
N ASN A 162 -5.32 38.47 12.12
CA ASN A 162 -4.75 39.66 11.50
C ASN A 162 -3.40 39.41 10.82
N ARG A 163 -2.59 38.51 11.36
CA ARG A 163 -1.25 38.21 10.87
C ARG A 163 -1.26 37.33 9.62
N ILE A 164 -2.15 36.34 9.55
CA ILE A 164 -2.10 35.28 8.52
C ILE A 164 -3.12 35.47 7.38
N LYS A 165 -3.99 36.49 7.44
CA LYS A 165 -5.06 36.72 6.44
C LYS A 165 -4.65 36.93 4.98
N ASN A 166 -3.36 37.16 4.71
CA ASN A 166 -2.84 37.21 3.34
C ASN A 166 -2.12 35.91 2.92
N ASP A 167 -1.84 35.02 3.89
CA ASP A 167 -1.20 33.72 3.70
C ASP A 167 -2.26 32.60 3.56
N VAL A 168 -3.44 32.81 4.17
CA VAL A 168 -4.59 31.90 4.15
C VAL A 168 -5.55 32.22 3.00
N SER A 169 -5.92 31.20 2.22
CA SER A 169 -6.91 31.28 1.15
C SER A 169 -8.29 30.72 1.51
N HIS A 170 -8.38 29.88 2.55
CA HIS A 170 -9.64 29.32 3.05
C HIS A 170 -9.78 29.45 4.56
N TRP A 171 -10.94 29.89 5.01
CA TRP A 171 -11.24 30.11 6.41
C TRP A 171 -12.48 29.31 6.80
N GLU A 172 -12.36 28.53 7.86
CA GLU A 172 -13.51 27.93 8.55
C GLU A 172 -13.64 28.57 9.93
N ALA A 173 -14.86 28.73 10.43
CA ALA A 173 -15.11 28.91 11.86
C ALA A 173 -15.71 27.63 12.42
N PHE A 174 -15.31 27.24 13.63
CA PHE A 174 -15.88 26.09 14.32
C PHE A 174 -16.03 26.36 15.82
N SER A 175 -16.76 25.52 16.55
CA SER A 175 -16.92 25.66 17.99
C SER A 175 -16.80 24.32 18.72
N ASN A 176 -15.87 24.26 19.68
CA ASN A 176 -15.72 23.11 20.56
C ASN A 176 -16.90 22.92 21.53
N SER A 177 -17.58 24.00 21.93
CA SER A 177 -18.62 23.95 22.95
C SER A 177 -19.48 25.23 22.94
N PRO A 178 -20.81 25.12 23.14
CA PRO A 178 -21.63 26.29 23.42
C PRO A 178 -21.13 27.06 24.66
N PRO A 179 -21.35 28.38 24.73
CA PRO A 179 -21.21 29.15 25.96
C PRO A 179 -21.80 28.47 27.19
N TYR A 180 -21.12 28.53 28.34
CA TYR A 180 -21.47 27.73 29.53
C TYR A 180 -22.95 27.84 29.95
N PHE A 181 -23.58 29.01 29.75
CA PHE A 181 -24.97 29.26 30.12
C PHE A 181 -25.94 28.53 29.17
N GLN A 182 -25.57 28.33 27.91
CA GLN A 182 -26.30 27.52 26.93
C GLN A 182 -26.07 26.02 27.13
N THR A 183 -25.13 25.59 27.98
CA THR A 183 -24.92 24.16 28.25
C THR A 183 -25.83 23.60 29.34
N VAL A 184 -26.15 22.30 29.25
CA VAL A 184 -26.95 21.58 30.25
C VAL A 184 -26.20 21.48 31.58
N SER A 185 -24.88 21.23 31.57
CA SER A 185 -24.07 21.13 32.79
C SER A 185 -23.74 22.48 33.45
N GLY A 186 -23.74 23.59 32.70
CA GLY A 186 -23.18 24.87 33.17
C GLY A 186 -21.65 24.96 33.04
N TYR A 187 -21.04 23.98 32.36
CA TYR A 187 -19.62 23.90 32.05
C TYR A 187 -19.42 23.70 30.55
N VAL A 188 -18.27 24.15 30.03
CA VAL A 188 -17.92 24.04 28.60
C VAL A 188 -17.16 22.77 28.24
N SER A 189 -16.73 21.96 29.20
CA SER A 189 -16.00 20.69 28.97
C SER A 189 -16.87 19.43 28.94
N GLY A 190 -18.19 19.62 28.89
CA GLY A 190 -19.17 18.56 28.69
C GLY A 190 -20.03 18.24 29.90
N GLY A 191 -20.76 17.13 29.81
CA GLY A 191 -21.73 16.69 30.81
C GLY A 191 -21.13 16.04 32.04
N PHE A 192 -21.97 15.65 33.01
CA PHE A 192 -21.52 14.77 34.09
C PHE A 192 -21.53 13.29 33.67
N ASN A 193 -22.35 12.93 32.68
CA ASN A 193 -22.18 11.74 31.85
C ASN A 193 -21.74 12.18 30.45
N ALA A 194 -20.78 11.47 29.85
CA ALA A 194 -20.12 11.88 28.61
C ALA A 194 -20.92 11.62 27.33
N THR A 195 -22.18 11.17 27.46
CA THR A 195 -23.12 10.88 26.36
C THR A 195 -24.46 11.59 26.55
N ASP A 196 -24.56 12.50 27.51
CA ASP A 196 -25.76 13.33 27.70
C ASP A 196 -25.62 14.56 26.80
N ASP A 197 -26.64 14.88 25.99
CA ASP A 197 -26.69 16.10 25.19
C ASP A 197 -26.38 17.35 26.03
N GLN A 198 -25.45 18.17 25.56
CA GLN A 198 -24.95 19.32 26.31
C GLN A 198 -25.44 20.67 25.82
N LEU A 199 -25.94 20.83 24.60
CA LEU A 199 -26.64 22.07 24.23
C LEU A 199 -28.10 22.01 24.72
N ARG A 200 -28.52 23.02 25.48
CA ARG A 200 -29.93 23.17 25.88
C ARG A 200 -30.82 23.35 24.65
N THR A 201 -31.88 22.57 24.54
CA THR A 201 -32.80 22.57 23.38
C THR A 201 -33.44 23.94 23.12
N GLU A 202 -33.76 24.67 24.19
CA GLU A 202 -34.34 26.01 24.15
C GLU A 202 -33.32 27.11 23.79
N SER A 203 -32.02 26.80 23.81
CA SER A 203 -30.92 27.73 23.48
C SER A 203 -30.32 27.49 22.09
N ILE A 204 -30.91 26.61 21.26
CA ILE A 204 -30.39 26.31 19.91
C ILE A 204 -30.34 27.55 19.02
N ASP A 205 -31.42 28.36 19.01
CA ASP A 205 -31.49 29.57 18.19
C ASP A 205 -30.53 30.67 18.71
N ASP A 206 -30.35 30.76 20.03
CA ASP A 206 -29.39 31.66 20.67
C ASP A 206 -27.93 31.25 20.40
N PHE A 207 -27.62 29.94 20.40
CA PHE A 207 -26.31 29.41 20.06
C PHE A 207 -25.96 29.67 18.59
N ASN A 208 -26.88 29.41 17.67
CA ASN A 208 -26.67 29.71 16.26
C ASN A 208 -26.59 31.22 15.98
N THR A 209 -27.33 32.04 16.74
CA THR A 209 -27.20 33.51 16.68
C THR A 209 -25.86 33.97 17.25
N TYR A 210 -25.35 33.32 18.30
CA TYR A 210 -24.01 33.54 18.84
C TYR A 210 -22.92 33.26 17.80
N LEU A 211 -22.90 32.06 17.23
CA LEU A 211 -21.93 31.67 16.20
C LEU A 211 -21.92 32.64 15.00
N VAL A 212 -23.09 32.90 14.42
CA VAL A 212 -23.20 33.74 13.21
C VAL A 212 -22.75 35.18 13.48
N ARG A 213 -23.17 35.81 14.59
CA ARG A 213 -22.75 37.18 14.91
C ARG A 213 -21.26 37.30 15.25
N VAL A 214 -20.64 36.26 15.82
CA VAL A 214 -19.18 36.22 16.00
C VAL A 214 -18.46 36.12 14.65
N VAL A 215 -18.93 35.27 13.74
CA VAL A 215 -18.40 35.16 12.37
C VAL A 215 -18.48 36.51 11.64
N GLU A 216 -19.67 37.14 11.64
CA GLU A 216 -19.90 38.47 11.04
C GLU A 216 -18.95 39.53 11.62
N GLU A 217 -18.76 39.58 12.95
CA GLU A 217 -17.82 40.50 13.58
C GLU A 217 -16.36 40.21 13.21
N VAL A 218 -15.96 38.94 13.14
CA VAL A 218 -14.59 38.55 12.79
C VAL A 218 -14.28 38.92 11.33
N GLU A 219 -15.16 38.60 10.39
CA GLU A 219 -15.04 39.03 8.99
C GLU A 219 -14.94 40.56 8.89
N ARG A 220 -15.85 41.29 9.54
CA ARG A 220 -15.92 42.76 9.53
C ARG A 220 -14.70 43.42 10.18
N ALA A 221 -14.20 42.90 11.30
CA ALA A 221 -13.10 43.49 12.05
C ALA A 221 -11.73 43.20 11.42
N HIS A 222 -11.58 42.05 10.76
CA HIS A 222 -10.30 41.60 10.22
C HIS A 222 -10.20 41.73 8.69
N GLY A 223 -11.31 41.89 7.98
CA GLY A 223 -11.35 41.99 6.52
C GLY A 223 -11.09 40.64 5.83
N ILE A 224 -11.61 39.56 6.41
CA ILE A 224 -11.56 38.20 5.85
C ILE A 224 -12.96 37.76 5.39
N LYS A 225 -13.01 36.64 4.68
CA LYS A 225 -14.25 35.88 4.44
C LYS A 225 -14.10 34.49 5.02
N ILE A 226 -15.12 34.00 5.71
CA ILE A 226 -15.22 32.65 6.24
C ILE A 226 -16.05 31.83 5.24
N ASP A 227 -15.45 30.78 4.69
CA ASP A 227 -16.08 29.90 3.69
C ASP A 227 -17.11 28.99 4.37
N THR A 228 -16.76 28.43 5.54
CA THR A 228 -17.59 27.46 6.26
C THR A 228 -17.73 27.74 7.75
N LEU A 229 -18.86 27.33 8.33
CA LEU A 229 -19.14 27.36 9.76
C LEU A 229 -19.60 25.98 10.24
N ASP A 230 -18.78 25.31 11.05
CA ASP A 230 -19.13 24.05 11.72
C ASP A 230 -19.60 24.33 13.17
N PRO A 231 -20.87 24.08 13.53
CA PRO A 231 -21.35 24.31 14.89
C PRO A 231 -20.87 23.24 15.91
N PHE A 232 -20.02 22.28 15.49
CA PHE A 232 -19.63 21.12 16.29
C PHE A 232 -18.12 20.88 16.31
N ASN A 233 -17.67 20.09 17.29
CA ASN A 233 -16.37 19.42 17.32
C ASN A 233 -16.52 18.04 17.99
N GLU A 234 -16.27 16.96 17.26
CA GLU A 234 -16.42 15.56 17.72
C GLU A 234 -17.73 15.26 18.49
N PRO A 235 -18.91 15.65 17.96
CA PRO A 235 -20.12 15.83 18.75
C PRO A 235 -20.73 14.54 19.32
N ASN A 236 -20.71 13.40 18.62
CA ASN A 236 -21.28 12.14 19.10
C ASN A 236 -20.25 11.25 19.84
N THR A 237 -19.16 11.83 20.33
CA THR A 237 -18.16 11.08 21.11
C THR A 237 -18.58 10.92 22.57
N ASN A 238 -18.05 9.89 23.23
CA ASN A 238 -18.47 9.47 24.58
C ASN A 238 -17.45 9.84 25.68
N TYR A 239 -16.69 10.93 25.50
CA TYR A 239 -15.66 11.38 26.45
C TYR A 239 -15.78 12.84 26.91
N TRP A 240 -16.62 13.67 26.29
CA TRP A 240 -16.86 15.05 26.71
C TRP A 240 -17.56 15.11 28.07
N SER A 241 -16.77 15.25 29.14
CA SER A 241 -17.28 15.25 30.51
C SER A 241 -16.51 16.16 31.48
N THR A 242 -17.29 16.87 32.29
CA THR A 242 -16.82 17.63 33.46
C THR A 242 -16.84 16.70 34.68
N ARG A 243 -15.73 16.64 35.44
CA ARG A 243 -15.66 15.87 36.70
C ARG A 243 -15.52 16.81 37.87
N LEU A 244 -16.35 16.65 38.92
CA LEU A 244 -16.33 17.49 40.12
C LEU A 244 -15.68 16.78 41.31
N ASN A 245 -15.07 17.55 42.21
CA ASN A 245 -14.64 17.09 43.53
C ASN A 245 -15.82 17.09 44.54
N ALA A 246 -15.55 16.67 45.77
CA ALA A 246 -16.56 16.64 46.84
C ALA A 246 -17.09 18.03 47.28
N ALA A 247 -16.43 19.11 46.88
CA ALA A 247 -16.87 20.49 47.10
C ALA A 247 -17.67 21.07 45.90
N GLY A 248 -17.82 20.31 44.81
CA GLY A 248 -18.51 20.75 43.59
C GLY A 248 -17.65 21.59 42.64
N GLU A 249 -16.33 21.60 42.83
CA GLU A 249 -15.36 22.29 41.96
C GLU A 249 -14.86 21.34 40.87
N PRO A 250 -14.60 21.81 39.64
CA PRO A 250 -14.12 20.94 38.57
C PRO A 250 -12.66 20.50 38.77
N ILE A 251 -12.42 19.21 38.51
CA ILE A 251 -11.13 18.51 38.60
C ILE A 251 -10.88 17.61 37.36
N GLY A 252 -11.65 17.78 36.30
CA GLY A 252 -11.52 17.03 35.06
C GLY A 252 -12.51 17.50 33.99
N GLY A 253 -12.21 17.11 32.75
CA GLY A 253 -12.52 17.92 31.56
C GLY A 253 -11.27 18.72 31.23
N ARG A 254 -10.52 18.34 30.18
CA ARG A 254 -9.21 18.95 29.85
C ARG A 254 -9.31 20.18 28.94
N GLN A 255 -10.43 20.33 28.24
CA GLN A 255 -10.65 21.30 27.17
C GLN A 255 -12.15 21.59 27.02
N GLU A 256 -12.51 22.60 26.26
CA GLU A 256 -13.88 22.77 25.74
C GLU A 256 -14.28 21.56 24.87
N GLY A 257 -15.52 21.10 25.01
CA GLY A 257 -16.08 19.95 24.30
C GLY A 257 -17.53 19.70 24.73
N ALA A 258 -18.42 19.39 23.78
CA ALA A 258 -19.83 19.15 24.05
C ALA A 258 -20.33 17.90 23.33
N HIS A 259 -20.92 16.96 24.08
CA HIS A 259 -21.70 15.88 23.44
C HIS A 259 -22.98 16.48 22.86
N ILE A 260 -23.22 16.22 21.58
CA ILE A 260 -24.42 16.61 20.84
C ILE A 260 -24.77 15.41 19.95
N GLY A 261 -25.78 14.64 20.34
CA GLY A 261 -26.21 13.44 19.62
C GLY A 261 -26.84 13.75 18.26
N PRO A 262 -26.97 12.76 17.35
CA PRO A 262 -27.38 13.01 15.97
C PRO A 262 -28.76 13.69 15.83
N GLU A 263 -29.70 13.42 16.73
CA GLU A 263 -31.02 14.06 16.79
C GLU A 263 -30.94 15.55 17.18
N LEU A 264 -29.98 15.94 18.02
CA LEU A 264 -29.75 17.33 18.40
C LEU A 264 -28.95 18.08 17.34
N GLN A 265 -27.94 17.45 16.74
CA GLN A 265 -27.19 18.02 15.61
C GLN A 265 -28.13 18.41 14.46
N GLN A 266 -29.13 17.58 14.14
CA GLN A 266 -30.16 17.89 13.13
C GLN A 266 -30.97 19.15 13.44
N GLN A 267 -31.26 19.43 14.71
CA GLN A 267 -32.00 20.63 15.12
C GLN A 267 -31.11 21.88 15.00
N VAL A 268 -29.85 21.78 15.45
CA VAL A 268 -28.85 22.84 15.31
C VAL A 268 -28.62 23.19 13.83
N ILE A 269 -28.42 22.21 12.95
CA ILE A 269 -28.23 22.44 11.50
C ILE A 269 -29.46 23.12 10.87
N ARG A 270 -30.69 22.76 11.28
CA ARG A 270 -31.91 23.40 10.75
C ARG A 270 -31.99 24.88 11.14
N SER A 271 -31.73 25.19 12.41
CA SER A 271 -31.73 26.56 12.95
C SER A 271 -30.57 27.39 12.37
N LEU A 272 -29.36 26.84 12.29
CA LEU A 272 -28.20 27.52 11.68
C LEU A 272 -28.47 27.87 10.22
N ALA A 273 -29.02 26.91 9.45
CA ALA A 273 -29.39 27.14 8.05
C ALA A 273 -30.53 28.16 7.88
N GLN A 274 -31.32 28.42 8.91
CA GLN A 274 -32.30 29.51 8.91
C GLN A 274 -31.64 30.84 9.25
N ARG A 275 -30.74 30.88 10.24
CA ARG A 275 -29.99 32.08 10.64
C ARG A 275 -29.11 32.62 9.51
N LEU A 276 -28.41 31.74 8.78
CA LEU A 276 -27.54 32.10 7.65
C LEU A 276 -28.29 32.69 6.44
N GLN A 277 -29.59 32.44 6.26
CA GLN A 277 -30.36 33.02 5.14
C GLN A 277 -30.53 34.54 5.22
N SER A 278 -30.30 35.13 6.39
CA SER A 278 -30.42 36.57 6.65
C SER A 278 -29.17 37.14 7.32
N ALA A 279 -28.04 36.43 7.23
CA ALA A 279 -26.76 36.87 7.79
C ALA A 279 -26.03 37.83 6.84
N GLU A 280 -25.06 38.58 7.35
CA GLU A 280 -24.11 39.36 6.55
C GLU A 280 -22.97 38.50 5.99
N THR A 281 -22.70 37.34 6.61
CA THR A 281 -21.69 36.37 6.16
C THR A 281 -22.17 35.53 4.98
N ASP A 282 -21.26 35.21 4.05
CA ASP A 282 -21.49 34.26 2.95
C ASP A 282 -21.27 32.79 3.38
N ALA A 283 -20.85 32.54 4.63
CA ALA A 283 -20.45 31.22 5.13
C ALA A 283 -21.55 30.15 5.00
N VAL A 284 -21.17 28.94 4.58
CA VAL A 284 -22.06 27.78 4.49
C VAL A 284 -21.78 26.76 5.59
N ILE A 285 -22.74 25.88 5.87
CA ILE A 285 -22.57 24.87 6.93
C ILE A 285 -21.58 23.79 6.48
N SER A 286 -20.47 23.64 7.19
CA SER A 286 -19.75 22.38 7.27
C SER A 286 -20.32 21.55 8.43
N ALA A 287 -20.29 20.23 8.26
CA ALA A 287 -20.59 19.29 9.33
C ALA A 287 -19.86 17.98 9.02
N MET A 288 -19.44 17.18 9.99
CA MET A 288 -19.90 17.16 11.39
C MET A 288 -18.76 16.96 12.38
N ASP A 289 -17.52 17.17 11.91
CA ASP A 289 -16.27 17.13 12.68
C ASP A 289 -16.14 15.89 13.60
N GLU A 290 -16.64 14.73 13.14
CA GLU A 290 -16.63 13.52 13.96
C GLU A 290 -15.23 12.92 14.10
N THR A 291 -14.87 12.51 15.33
CA THR A 291 -13.50 12.08 15.71
C THR A 291 -12.95 10.91 14.87
N ASN A 292 -13.84 10.17 14.22
CA ASN A 292 -13.46 9.10 13.31
C ASN A 292 -14.51 8.86 12.20
N PRO A 293 -14.11 8.24 11.08
CA PRO A 293 -14.99 8.00 9.93
C PRO A 293 -16.18 7.07 10.22
N GLY A 294 -16.11 6.22 11.25
CA GLY A 294 -17.21 5.34 11.66
C GLY A 294 -18.36 6.07 12.37
N LEU A 295 -18.05 7.02 13.25
CA LEU A 295 -19.07 7.90 13.85
C LEU A 295 -19.65 8.87 12.82
N PHE A 296 -18.81 9.46 11.96
CA PHE A 296 -19.28 10.22 10.80
C PHE A 296 -20.32 9.43 9.98
N ALA A 297 -19.98 8.20 9.60
CA ALA A 297 -20.88 7.36 8.81
C ALA A 297 -22.16 7.01 9.57
N THR A 298 -22.08 6.80 10.89
CA THR A 298 -23.25 6.55 11.74
C THR A 298 -24.20 7.75 11.74
N ASN A 299 -23.69 8.94 12.04
CA ASN A 299 -24.51 10.14 12.17
C ASN A 299 -25.05 10.60 10.81
N TRP A 300 -24.22 10.67 9.76
CA TRP A 300 -24.68 11.08 8.43
C TRP A 300 -25.80 10.18 7.91
N ASN A 301 -25.71 8.87 8.15
CA ASN A 301 -26.76 7.93 7.77
C ASN A 301 -28.06 8.11 8.58
N SER A 302 -28.00 8.66 9.79
CA SER A 302 -29.19 9.04 10.57
C SER A 302 -29.89 10.30 10.06
N TYR A 303 -29.15 11.19 9.37
CA TYR A 303 -29.70 12.46 8.91
C TYR A 303 -30.75 12.26 7.80
N PRO A 304 -31.93 12.90 7.91
CA PRO A 304 -32.89 12.98 6.82
C PRO A 304 -32.42 13.94 5.72
N ASP A 305 -33.00 13.79 4.52
CA ASP A 305 -32.60 14.54 3.32
C ASP A 305 -32.66 16.06 3.51
N ASP A 306 -33.60 16.58 4.31
CA ASP A 306 -33.73 18.02 4.59
C ASP A 306 -32.56 18.60 5.41
N VAL A 307 -31.88 17.77 6.20
CA VAL A 307 -30.67 18.12 6.95
C VAL A 307 -29.44 17.94 6.08
N ARG A 308 -29.33 16.83 5.34
CA ARG A 308 -28.22 16.59 4.39
C ARG A 308 -28.15 17.65 3.28
N ALA A 309 -29.29 18.22 2.90
CA ALA A 309 -29.36 19.32 1.94
C ALA A 309 -28.81 20.65 2.47
N LYS A 310 -28.72 20.84 3.80
CA LYS A 310 -28.24 22.07 4.46
C LYS A 310 -26.73 22.09 4.69
N VAL A 311 -26.11 20.91 4.83
CA VAL A 311 -24.66 20.75 4.98
C VAL A 311 -24.01 20.86 3.60
N SER A 312 -23.19 21.87 3.36
CA SER A 312 -22.50 22.11 2.08
C SER A 312 -21.18 21.37 1.98
N GLN A 313 -20.43 21.25 3.07
CA GLN A 313 -19.14 20.57 3.16
C GLN A 313 -19.17 19.46 4.21
N LEU A 314 -18.48 18.35 3.93
CA LEU A 314 -18.32 17.25 4.87
C LEU A 314 -16.96 17.34 5.58
N ASN A 315 -16.98 17.34 6.90
CA ASN A 315 -15.81 17.38 7.77
C ASN A 315 -15.70 16.07 8.57
N VAL A 316 -14.49 15.51 8.69
CA VAL A 316 -14.20 14.26 9.42
C VAL A 316 -12.76 14.22 9.95
N HIS A 317 -12.58 13.66 11.15
CA HIS A 317 -11.27 13.48 11.78
C HIS A 317 -10.76 12.03 11.57
N THR A 318 -9.47 11.80 11.79
CA THR A 318 -8.84 10.47 11.57
C THR A 318 -8.04 9.92 12.75
N TYR A 319 -8.44 10.29 13.97
CA TYR A 319 -7.94 9.66 15.20
C TYR A 319 -8.27 8.15 15.22
N GLY A 320 -9.51 7.79 14.88
CA GLY A 320 -9.87 6.45 14.40
C GLY A 320 -9.79 6.36 12.87
N THR A 321 -9.38 5.21 12.33
CA THR A 321 -9.12 5.05 10.88
C THR A 321 -10.05 4.09 10.14
N GLY A 322 -10.84 3.30 10.86
CA GLY A 322 -11.83 2.41 10.26
C GLY A 322 -12.84 3.20 9.42
N GLN A 323 -13.25 2.65 8.28
CA GLN A 323 -14.27 3.22 7.39
C GLN A 323 -13.93 4.54 6.65
N ARG A 324 -12.65 4.93 6.48
CA ARG A 324 -12.30 6.08 5.59
C ARG A 324 -12.92 5.99 4.19
N ALA A 325 -12.85 4.81 3.57
CA ALA A 325 -13.45 4.58 2.25
C ALA A 325 -14.98 4.75 2.24
N THR A 326 -15.67 4.47 3.35
CA THR A 326 -17.11 4.76 3.54
C THR A 326 -17.38 6.25 3.40
N VAL A 327 -16.60 7.09 4.09
CA VAL A 327 -16.82 8.55 4.11
C VAL A 327 -16.53 9.19 2.74
N ARG A 328 -15.46 8.73 2.07
CA ARG A 328 -15.21 9.04 0.66
C ARG A 328 -16.42 8.71 -0.22
N ASP A 329 -16.96 7.50 -0.09
CA ASP A 329 -18.04 7.02 -0.96
C ASP A 329 -19.38 7.71 -0.67
N ILE A 330 -19.64 8.09 0.59
CA ILE A 330 -20.71 9.02 0.99
C ILE A 330 -20.53 10.38 0.31
N ALA A 331 -19.36 11.02 0.44
CA ALA A 331 -19.07 12.32 -0.16
C ALA A 331 -19.22 12.31 -1.70
N LYS A 332 -18.95 11.17 -2.34
CA LYS A 332 -19.19 10.94 -3.78
C LYS A 332 -20.66 10.80 -4.12
N GLY A 333 -21.41 10.00 -3.36
CA GLY A 333 -22.85 9.80 -3.55
C GLY A 333 -23.65 11.09 -3.39
N ASP A 334 -23.43 11.80 -2.28
CA ASP A 334 -24.09 13.08 -1.95
C ASP A 334 -23.52 14.29 -2.71
N ASN A 335 -22.43 14.09 -3.47
CA ASN A 335 -21.78 15.10 -4.31
C ASN A 335 -21.29 16.35 -3.55
N LYS A 336 -20.66 16.15 -2.38
CA LYS A 336 -20.11 17.21 -1.52
C LYS A 336 -18.57 17.18 -1.48
N PRO A 337 -17.89 18.33 -1.26
CA PRO A 337 -16.48 18.33 -0.88
C PRO A 337 -16.31 17.66 0.49
N LEU A 338 -15.08 17.19 0.76
CA LEU A 338 -14.72 16.45 1.96
C LEU A 338 -13.38 16.95 2.47
N TRP A 339 -13.34 17.46 3.69
CA TRP A 339 -12.10 17.79 4.39
C TRP A 339 -11.75 16.68 5.37
N MET A 340 -10.46 16.34 5.45
CA MET A 340 -9.90 15.76 6.66
C MET A 340 -9.61 16.94 7.59
N SER A 341 -10.56 17.27 8.47
CA SER A 341 -10.63 18.56 9.18
C SER A 341 -9.80 18.61 10.46
N GLU A 342 -9.35 17.45 10.97
CA GLU A 342 -8.50 17.38 12.14
C GLU A 342 -7.77 16.04 12.30
N VAL A 343 -6.46 16.09 12.51
CA VAL A 343 -5.69 15.03 13.20
C VAL A 343 -4.35 15.57 13.72
N ASP A 344 -3.84 14.95 14.79
CA ASP A 344 -2.40 14.88 15.10
C ASP A 344 -2.11 13.58 15.89
N GLY A 345 -0.86 13.37 16.34
CA GLY A 345 -0.47 12.23 17.16
C GLY A 345 1.00 12.24 17.58
N SER A 346 1.35 11.33 18.50
CA SER A 346 2.66 11.30 19.17
C SER A 346 3.68 10.29 18.62
N TRP A 347 3.26 9.42 17.69
CA TRP A 347 3.91 8.18 17.19
C TRP A 347 5.35 7.89 17.67
N GLY A 348 5.53 6.75 18.35
CA GLY A 348 6.79 6.36 18.98
C GLY A 348 6.68 6.37 20.51
N ASN A 349 7.81 6.15 21.19
CA ASN A 349 7.85 6.05 22.65
C ASN A 349 8.51 7.29 23.26
N GLY A 350 7.74 8.06 24.05
CA GLY A 350 8.21 9.25 24.76
C GLY A 350 8.43 10.48 23.88
N GLN A 351 8.79 11.61 24.51
CA GLN A 351 9.18 12.84 23.79
C GLN A 351 10.53 12.65 23.09
N ASN A 352 10.62 12.93 21.79
CA ASN A 352 11.85 12.85 21.01
C ASN A 352 11.82 13.74 19.76
N PHE A 353 12.71 14.75 19.74
CA PHE A 353 12.80 15.71 18.65
C PHE A 353 13.58 15.23 17.41
N VAL A 354 14.38 14.15 17.51
CA VAL A 354 15.29 13.71 16.44
C VAL A 354 15.00 12.31 15.89
N SER A 355 14.22 11.50 16.60
CA SER A 355 13.75 10.20 16.09
C SER A 355 12.85 10.38 14.88
N MET A 356 12.98 9.51 13.88
CA MET A 356 12.06 9.50 12.74
C MET A 356 10.70 8.86 13.04
N ALA A 357 10.51 8.17 14.17
CA ALA A 357 9.24 7.49 14.45
C ALA A 357 8.01 8.46 14.48
N PRO A 358 8.08 9.65 15.11
CA PRO A 358 7.01 10.65 15.00
C PRO A 358 6.77 11.08 13.54
N GLY A 359 7.85 11.46 12.84
CA GLY A 359 7.80 11.96 11.46
C GLY A 359 7.28 10.95 10.43
N LEU A 360 7.64 9.68 10.56
CA LEU A 360 7.13 8.59 9.74
C LEU A 360 5.66 8.29 10.06
N GLY A 361 5.27 8.36 11.33
CA GLY A 361 3.89 8.15 11.78
C GLY A 361 2.91 9.16 11.19
N ILE A 362 3.22 10.46 11.27
CA ILE A 362 2.38 11.49 10.65
C ILE A 362 2.40 11.39 9.11
N ALA A 363 3.56 11.10 8.50
CA ALA A 363 3.66 10.99 7.05
C ALA A 363 2.83 9.82 6.51
N GLN A 364 2.82 8.67 7.20
CA GLN A 364 1.96 7.55 6.84
C GLN A 364 0.48 7.89 7.06
N ARG A 365 0.13 8.59 8.15
CA ARG A 365 -1.24 9.09 8.37
C ARG A 365 -1.70 9.98 7.21
N MET A 366 -0.89 10.94 6.78
CA MET A 366 -1.16 11.80 5.62
C MET A 366 -1.32 10.98 4.33
N VAL A 367 -0.41 10.02 4.05
CA VAL A 367 -0.53 9.11 2.90
C VAL A 367 -1.86 8.33 2.91
N ASP A 368 -2.23 7.73 4.05
CA ASP A 368 -3.44 6.93 4.16
C ASP A 368 -4.71 7.78 4.03
N ASP A 369 -4.76 8.96 4.65
CA ASP A 369 -5.90 9.87 4.56
C ASP A 369 -6.13 10.32 3.12
N LEU A 370 -5.09 10.81 2.44
CA LEU A 370 -5.18 11.26 1.05
C LEU A 370 -5.56 10.13 0.09
N ARG A 371 -5.03 8.92 0.32
CA ARG A 371 -5.33 7.73 -0.50
C ARG A 371 -6.75 7.22 -0.29
N GLU A 372 -7.26 7.22 0.94
CA GLU A 372 -8.49 6.52 1.32
C GLU A 372 -9.72 7.42 1.44
N LEU A 373 -9.58 8.63 1.99
CA LEU A 373 -10.66 9.63 2.04
C LEU A 373 -10.81 10.39 0.71
N GLU A 374 -9.72 10.57 -0.05
CA GLU A 374 -9.67 11.51 -1.19
C GLU A 374 -10.18 12.93 -0.84
N PRO A 375 -9.71 13.56 0.25
CA PRO A 375 -10.23 14.84 0.69
C PRO A 375 -9.70 15.98 -0.20
N THR A 376 -10.43 17.09 -0.24
CA THR A 376 -9.95 18.31 -0.92
C THR A 376 -9.06 19.16 -0.03
N ALA A 377 -9.14 19.05 1.29
CA ALA A 377 -8.19 19.63 2.23
C ALA A 377 -7.79 18.65 3.34
N TRP A 378 -6.62 18.89 3.94
CA TRP A 378 -6.12 18.13 5.08
C TRP A 378 -5.60 19.11 6.14
N VAL A 379 -6.13 19.01 7.37
CA VAL A 379 -5.95 20.02 8.41
C VAL A 379 -5.39 19.39 9.69
N PHE A 380 -4.29 19.95 10.20
CA PHE A 380 -3.77 19.62 11.53
C PHE A 380 -4.75 20.11 12.62
N TRP A 381 -4.76 19.43 13.77
CA TRP A 381 -5.41 19.99 14.97
C TRP A 381 -4.71 21.28 15.43
N GLN A 382 -3.61 21.12 16.17
CA GLN A 382 -2.65 22.18 16.45
C GLN A 382 -1.22 21.66 16.27
N PRO A 383 -0.48 22.13 15.26
CA PRO A 383 0.94 21.81 15.11
C PRO A 383 1.80 22.37 16.23
N VAL A 384 1.35 23.38 16.97
CA VAL A 384 2.04 23.97 18.13
C VAL A 384 1.40 23.44 19.41
N GLU A 385 2.20 22.84 20.30
CA GLU A 385 1.73 22.25 21.56
C GLU A 385 2.58 22.72 22.75
N ASP A 386 2.01 22.66 23.95
CA ASP A 386 2.73 22.99 25.18
C ASP A 386 3.87 22.00 25.47
N TYR A 387 5.09 22.52 25.49
CA TYR A 387 6.28 21.78 25.90
C TYR A 387 6.17 21.22 27.33
N ASN A 388 5.48 21.93 28.24
CA ASN A 388 5.36 21.48 29.63
C ASN A 388 4.42 20.28 29.78
N ASN A 389 3.35 20.19 29.00
CA ASN A 389 2.51 19.00 28.87
C ASN A 389 3.24 17.84 28.18
N MET A 390 4.09 18.12 27.19
CA MET A 390 4.72 17.11 26.35
C MET A 390 6.04 16.53 26.89
N LYS A 391 6.74 17.22 27.79
CA LYS A 391 7.98 16.71 28.39
C LYS A 391 7.72 15.51 29.33
N PRO A 392 8.72 14.64 29.59
CA PRO A 392 8.62 13.57 30.58
C PRO A 392 8.17 14.08 31.95
N GLY A 393 7.12 13.47 32.50
CA GLY A 393 6.48 13.89 33.75
C GLY A 393 5.44 15.03 33.60
N GLY A 394 5.12 15.43 32.37
CA GLY A 394 3.97 16.26 32.03
C GLY A 394 2.66 15.45 32.01
N GLU A 395 1.97 15.41 30.88
CA GLU A 395 0.74 14.60 30.72
C GLU A 395 1.02 13.09 30.64
N SER A 396 2.28 12.66 30.45
CA SER A 396 2.72 11.27 30.47
C SER A 396 4.11 11.11 31.14
N PRO A 397 4.42 9.94 31.75
CA PRO A 397 5.71 9.72 32.40
C PRO A 397 6.90 9.82 31.43
N GLU A 398 6.77 9.27 30.22
CA GLU A 398 7.79 9.25 29.18
C GLU A 398 7.79 10.50 28.29
N GLY A 399 6.79 11.38 28.43
CA GLY A 399 6.52 12.49 27.51
C GLY A 399 5.85 12.04 26.22
N ALA A 400 5.61 12.98 25.31
CA ALA A 400 4.90 12.77 24.05
C ALA A 400 5.35 13.74 22.95
N ASN A 401 5.02 13.42 21.70
CA ASN A 401 5.28 14.26 20.52
C ASN A 401 3.98 14.78 19.90
N TRP A 402 2.97 15.11 20.71
CA TRP A 402 1.82 15.87 20.20
C TRP A 402 2.30 17.28 19.82
N GLY A 403 1.73 17.86 18.77
CA GLY A 403 2.32 19.00 18.04
C GLY A 403 3.57 18.60 17.25
N SER A 404 3.81 19.24 16.11
CA SER A 404 5.09 19.14 15.38
C SER A 404 6.12 20.16 15.87
N ILE A 405 5.63 21.21 16.53
CA ILE A 405 6.31 22.32 17.16
C ILE A 405 5.90 22.31 18.64
N GLN A 406 6.84 22.48 19.57
CA GLN A 406 6.56 22.55 21.01
C GLN A 406 7.20 23.80 21.60
N ILE A 407 6.46 24.51 22.45
CA ILE A 407 6.87 25.75 23.13
C ILE A 407 6.21 25.77 24.52
N PRO A 408 6.86 26.28 25.59
CA PRO A 408 6.20 26.38 26.89
C PRO A 408 4.98 27.30 26.80
N PHE A 409 3.81 26.87 27.29
CA PHE A 409 2.59 27.70 27.28
C PHE A 409 2.52 28.74 28.44
N ASP A 410 3.56 28.81 29.27
CA ASP A 410 3.70 29.73 30.41
C ASP A 410 4.64 30.94 30.17
N CYS A 411 5.02 31.21 28.90
CA CYS A 411 5.88 32.35 28.58
C CYS A 411 5.21 33.72 28.82
N THR A 412 6.03 34.70 29.20
CA THR A 412 5.63 36.06 29.62
C THR A 412 6.00 37.12 28.58
N ALA A 413 5.48 38.34 28.77
CA ALA A 413 5.83 39.50 27.94
C ALA A 413 7.30 39.97 28.07
N GLN A 414 8.09 39.38 28.97
CA GLN A 414 9.51 39.65 29.16
C GLN A 414 10.43 38.59 28.53
N ASP A 415 9.86 37.51 28.00
CA ASP A 415 10.62 36.41 27.41
C ASP A 415 11.15 36.72 26.01
N THR A 416 12.08 35.89 25.57
CA THR A 416 12.73 35.92 24.25
C THR A 416 12.82 34.50 23.71
N LEU A 417 13.23 34.30 22.45
CA LEU A 417 13.51 32.94 21.93
C LEU A 417 14.57 32.15 22.74
N ALA A 418 15.34 32.80 23.61
CA ALA A 418 16.30 32.14 24.50
C ALA A 418 15.67 31.63 25.82
N THR A 419 14.57 32.23 26.29
CA THR A 419 13.89 31.85 27.55
C THR A 419 12.55 31.17 27.32
N CYS A 420 11.92 31.42 26.16
CA CYS A 420 10.76 30.74 25.61
C CYS A 420 11.17 29.98 24.32
N PRO A 421 11.97 28.90 24.41
CA PRO A 421 12.52 28.20 23.26
C PRO A 421 11.44 27.42 22.48
N ILE A 422 11.55 27.45 21.15
CA ILE A 422 10.74 26.65 20.24
C ILE A 422 11.52 25.38 19.86
N TYR A 423 10.88 24.22 20.02
CA TYR A 423 11.39 22.92 19.62
C TYR A 423 10.60 22.37 18.44
N THR A 424 11.25 21.74 17.47
CA THR A 424 10.59 21.00 16.38
C THR A 424 10.95 19.53 16.48
N ASN A 425 9.97 18.64 16.31
CA ASN A 425 10.23 17.21 16.10
C ASN A 425 10.16 16.86 14.60
N THR A 426 10.51 15.62 14.25
CA THR A 426 10.59 15.18 12.85
C THR A 426 9.27 15.27 12.08
N LYS A 427 8.10 15.35 12.75
CA LYS A 427 6.82 15.63 12.09
C LYS A 427 6.83 16.94 11.32
N PHE A 428 7.46 17.98 11.85
CA PHE A 428 7.56 19.29 11.19
C PHE A 428 8.33 19.18 9.87
N HIS A 429 9.36 18.32 9.84
CA HIS A 429 10.18 18.11 8.65
C HIS A 429 9.48 17.20 7.63
N THR A 430 8.84 16.11 8.06
CA THR A 430 8.19 15.17 7.14
C THR A 430 6.86 15.68 6.59
N ALA A 431 6.08 16.44 7.36
CA ALA A 431 4.86 17.09 6.87
C ALA A 431 5.13 17.98 5.65
N ARG A 432 6.28 18.66 5.63
CA ARG A 432 6.67 19.55 4.52
C ARG A 432 6.90 18.84 3.20
N ASN A 433 7.19 17.53 3.19
CA ASN A 433 7.22 16.74 1.94
C ASN A 433 5.87 16.72 1.21
N PHE A 434 4.78 16.95 1.93
CA PHE A 434 3.43 17.09 1.39
C PHE A 434 3.14 18.57 1.12
N THR A 435 3.22 19.42 2.16
CA THR A 435 2.71 20.80 2.10
C THR A 435 3.47 21.72 1.14
N HIS A 436 4.74 21.44 0.83
CA HIS A 436 5.52 22.24 -0.13
C HIS A 436 5.29 21.83 -1.60
N PHE A 437 4.79 20.62 -1.85
CA PHE A 437 4.86 19.98 -3.17
C PHE A 437 3.52 19.48 -3.73
N ILE A 438 2.58 19.07 -2.88
CA ILE A 438 1.16 18.93 -3.23
C ILE A 438 0.52 20.27 -2.88
N ARG A 439 0.14 21.05 -3.90
CA ARG A 439 -0.24 22.47 -3.77
C ARG A 439 -1.72 22.69 -4.10
N PRO A 440 -2.32 23.80 -3.64
CA PRO A 440 -3.65 24.21 -4.08
C PRO A 440 -3.77 24.20 -5.61
N GLY A 441 -4.84 23.58 -6.12
CA GLY A 441 -5.09 23.38 -7.55
C GLY A 441 -4.50 22.09 -8.15
N ASP A 442 -3.62 21.36 -7.45
CA ASP A 442 -3.23 20.00 -7.86
C ASP A 442 -4.42 19.04 -7.74
N ARG A 443 -4.36 17.88 -8.41
CA ARG A 443 -5.36 16.81 -8.28
C ARG A 443 -4.71 15.56 -7.73
N LEU A 444 -5.22 15.04 -6.61
CA LEU A 444 -4.81 13.73 -6.09
C LEU A 444 -5.13 12.64 -7.13
N VAL A 445 -4.21 11.70 -7.34
CA VAL A 445 -4.38 10.55 -8.24
C VAL A 445 -4.06 9.25 -7.52
N LYS A 446 -4.54 8.13 -8.06
CA LYS A 446 -4.29 6.83 -7.43
C LYS A 446 -2.88 6.33 -7.69
N VAL A 447 -2.44 5.46 -6.78
CA VAL A 447 -1.19 4.70 -6.85
C VAL A 447 -1.46 3.26 -6.44
N ASN A 448 -0.60 2.35 -6.87
CA ASN A 448 -0.64 0.91 -6.57
C ASN A 448 0.14 0.52 -5.29
N ASP A 449 0.69 1.49 -4.55
CA ASP A 449 1.49 1.28 -3.33
C ASP A 449 0.84 1.99 -2.13
N THR A 450 0.79 1.33 -0.97
CA THR A 450 0.16 1.84 0.26
C THR A 450 1.05 2.77 1.07
N ASN A 451 2.33 2.92 0.72
CA ASN A 451 3.26 3.84 1.34
C ASN A 451 3.44 5.11 0.50
N SER A 452 2.61 5.29 -0.54
CA SER A 452 2.66 6.39 -1.49
C SER A 452 1.35 7.17 -1.59
N VAL A 453 1.49 8.45 -1.93
CA VAL A 453 0.42 9.29 -2.49
C VAL A 453 0.98 10.02 -3.70
N ALA A 454 0.14 10.28 -4.71
CA ALA A 454 0.52 11.08 -5.87
C ALA A 454 -0.49 12.19 -6.17
N ALA A 455 0.01 13.28 -6.73
CA ALA A 455 -0.79 14.39 -7.21
C ALA A 455 -0.28 14.87 -8.57
N ILE A 456 -1.18 15.28 -9.46
CA ILE A 456 -0.83 15.83 -10.78
C ILE A 456 -1.19 17.32 -10.87
N SER A 457 -0.47 18.01 -11.74
CA SER A 457 -0.67 19.40 -12.12
C SER A 457 -0.67 19.51 -13.65
N THR A 458 -0.97 20.69 -14.17
CA THR A 458 -0.86 20.96 -15.62
C THR A 458 0.58 20.88 -16.17
N LYS A 459 1.60 20.76 -15.31
CA LYS A 459 3.03 20.79 -15.67
C LYS A 459 3.82 19.54 -15.28
N GLY A 460 3.19 18.54 -14.65
CA GLY A 460 3.90 17.37 -14.14
C GLY A 460 3.22 16.74 -12.93
N ALA A 461 3.88 15.73 -12.37
CA ALA A 461 3.38 14.94 -11.25
C ALA A 461 4.29 15.05 -10.01
N LYS A 462 3.73 14.75 -8.84
CA LYS A 462 4.46 14.59 -7.57
C LYS A 462 4.08 13.25 -6.97
N VAL A 463 5.07 12.52 -6.44
CA VAL A 463 4.85 11.28 -5.69
C VAL A 463 5.56 11.41 -4.36
N VAL A 464 4.84 11.30 -3.24
CA VAL A 464 5.44 11.19 -1.91
C VAL A 464 5.47 9.72 -1.52
N TYR A 465 6.63 9.21 -1.09
CA TYR A 465 6.85 7.83 -0.63
C TYR A 465 7.41 7.82 0.79
N VAL A 466 6.87 6.96 1.65
CA VAL A 466 7.33 6.74 3.03
C VAL A 466 8.10 5.42 3.10
N ASN A 467 9.40 5.48 3.44
CA ASN A 467 10.16 4.29 3.82
C ASN A 467 10.28 4.23 5.35
N SER A 468 9.36 3.52 5.99
CA SER A 468 9.42 3.21 7.42
C SER A 468 10.42 2.10 7.78
N GLY A 469 11.00 1.44 6.78
CA GLY A 469 11.98 0.37 6.99
C GLY A 469 13.35 0.88 7.43
N THR A 470 14.04 0.07 8.23
CA THR A 470 15.42 0.30 8.71
C THR A 470 16.50 0.08 7.64
N ALA A 471 16.10 -0.29 6.42
CA ALA A 471 16.97 -0.47 5.26
C ALA A 471 16.59 0.50 4.12
N PRO A 472 17.57 0.98 3.33
CA PRO A 472 17.29 1.75 2.11
C PRO A 472 16.55 0.89 1.08
N ARG A 473 15.76 1.55 0.22
CA ARG A 473 14.92 0.90 -0.80
C ARG A 473 15.18 1.47 -2.19
N SER A 474 14.96 0.65 -3.21
CA SER A 474 14.96 1.07 -4.61
C SER A 474 13.52 1.39 -5.03
N VAL A 475 13.20 2.66 -5.27
CA VAL A 475 11.86 3.11 -5.66
C VAL A 475 11.86 3.37 -7.16
N THR A 476 11.05 2.60 -7.91
CA THR A 476 10.81 2.84 -9.34
C THR A 476 9.48 3.56 -9.50
N ILE A 477 9.48 4.72 -10.14
CA ILE A 477 8.24 5.37 -10.57
C ILE A 477 7.94 4.91 -12.00
N ASP A 478 6.77 4.33 -12.19
CA ASP A 478 6.23 3.94 -13.49
C ASP A 478 5.30 5.04 -14.03
N LEU A 479 5.65 5.58 -15.20
CA LEU A 479 4.95 6.67 -15.88
C LEU A 479 4.23 6.18 -17.14
N SER A 480 4.04 4.86 -17.30
CA SER A 480 3.28 4.24 -18.39
C SER A 480 1.86 4.78 -18.52
N ALA A 481 1.20 5.11 -17.41
CA ALA A 481 -0.17 5.59 -17.38
C ALA A 481 -0.35 7.06 -17.84
N PHE A 482 0.72 7.83 -18.05
CA PHE A 482 0.65 9.19 -18.61
C PHE A 482 0.53 9.17 -20.13
N GLY A 483 -0.18 10.15 -20.70
CA GLY A 483 -0.34 10.29 -22.16
C GLY A 483 0.97 10.66 -22.87
N THR A 484 1.74 11.55 -22.25
CA THR A 484 3.02 12.06 -22.73
C THR A 484 4.08 11.93 -21.65
N VAL A 485 5.26 11.42 -22.03
CA VAL A 485 6.51 11.52 -21.26
C VAL A 485 7.53 12.15 -22.19
N SER A 486 7.96 13.36 -21.84
CA SER A 486 8.82 14.21 -22.67
C SER A 486 10.23 13.61 -22.82
N PRO A 487 10.93 13.83 -23.94
CA PRO A 487 12.34 13.46 -24.11
C PRO A 487 13.28 13.90 -22.97
N ASP A 488 12.99 15.02 -22.34
CA ASP A 488 13.73 15.66 -21.24
C ASP A 488 13.05 15.50 -19.87
N ALA A 489 12.06 14.60 -19.74
CA ALA A 489 11.40 14.32 -18.47
C ALA A 489 12.41 13.85 -17.40
N THR A 490 12.28 14.41 -16.19
CA THR A 490 13.14 14.09 -15.04
C THR A 490 12.30 13.89 -13.79
N ALA A 491 12.84 13.14 -12.82
CA ALA A 491 12.36 13.13 -11.45
C ALA A 491 13.45 13.67 -10.51
N THR A 492 13.14 14.75 -9.79
CA THR A 492 13.99 15.31 -8.74
C THR A 492 13.54 14.78 -7.39
N PRO A 493 14.34 13.95 -6.69
CA PRO A 493 13.99 13.48 -5.35
C PRO A 493 14.25 14.58 -4.30
N VAL A 494 13.33 14.73 -3.35
CA VAL A 494 13.44 15.63 -2.20
C VAL A 494 13.23 14.81 -0.94
N ILE A 495 14.29 14.63 -0.15
CA ILE A 495 14.36 13.61 0.89
C ILE A 495 14.43 14.24 2.29
N THR A 496 13.57 13.76 3.19
CA THR A 496 13.63 14.04 4.62
C THR A 496 13.96 12.76 5.40
N SER A 497 14.92 12.85 6.31
CA SER A 497 15.33 11.80 7.25
C SER A 497 15.91 12.43 8.53
N ALA A 498 16.32 11.62 9.51
CA ALA A 498 16.71 12.09 10.85
C ALA A 498 17.74 13.25 10.90
N GLY A 499 18.58 13.40 9.87
CA GLY A 499 19.60 14.46 9.79
C GLY A 499 19.42 15.47 8.65
N ASN A 500 18.36 15.40 7.84
CA ASN A 500 18.13 16.32 6.72
C ASN A 500 16.63 16.53 6.51
N ALA A 501 16.18 17.77 6.30
CA ALA A 501 14.81 18.08 5.90
C ALA A 501 14.79 18.64 4.48
N LEU A 502 13.85 18.18 3.65
CA LEU A 502 13.66 18.61 2.25
C LEU A 502 14.95 18.68 1.41
N LYS A 503 15.85 17.71 1.57
CA LYS A 503 17.10 17.70 0.81
C LYS A 503 16.83 17.35 -0.65
N HIS A 504 16.92 18.34 -1.52
CA HIS A 504 16.92 18.14 -2.97
C HIS A 504 18.15 17.33 -3.40
N GLY A 505 17.92 16.27 -4.17
CA GLY A 505 18.94 15.55 -4.92
C GLY A 505 19.01 16.03 -6.38
N GLU A 506 19.96 15.48 -7.13
CA GLU A 506 20.08 15.76 -8.56
C GLU A 506 18.88 15.21 -9.35
N PRO A 507 18.41 15.91 -10.41
CA PRO A 507 17.36 15.39 -11.28
C PRO A 507 17.81 14.11 -12.00
N VAL A 508 17.01 13.05 -11.91
CA VAL A 508 17.25 11.77 -12.59
C VAL A 508 16.40 11.71 -13.87
N ALA A 509 17.04 11.47 -15.01
CA ALA A 509 16.34 11.37 -16.29
C ALA A 509 15.42 10.13 -16.35
N VAL A 510 14.21 10.31 -16.89
CA VAL A 510 13.26 9.21 -17.13
C VAL A 510 13.75 8.36 -18.30
N ASN A 511 13.78 7.04 -18.12
CA ASN A 511 14.08 6.11 -19.21
C ASN A 511 12.90 6.10 -20.20
N ARG A 512 13.11 6.67 -21.39
CA ARG A 512 12.06 6.80 -22.42
C ARG A 512 11.49 5.48 -22.93
N LYS A 513 12.28 4.39 -22.90
CA LYS A 513 11.85 3.08 -23.43
C LYS A 513 10.93 2.36 -22.45
N SER A 514 11.32 2.28 -21.18
CA SER A 514 10.52 1.66 -20.12
C SER A 514 9.45 2.59 -19.54
N ARG A 515 9.57 3.91 -19.79
CA ARG A 515 8.76 4.97 -19.17
C ARG A 515 8.89 4.98 -17.65
N THR A 516 10.05 4.60 -17.13
CA THR A 516 10.32 4.51 -15.68
C THR A 516 11.51 5.35 -15.25
N VAL A 517 11.56 5.68 -13.96
CA VAL A 517 12.74 6.26 -13.29
C VAL A 517 12.92 5.58 -11.94
N THR A 518 14.16 5.18 -11.61
CA THR A 518 14.46 4.45 -10.38
C THR A 518 15.43 5.27 -9.52
N VAL A 519 15.09 5.45 -8.24
CA VAL A 519 15.85 6.24 -7.27
C VAL A 519 15.99 5.44 -5.98
N GLN A 520 17.18 5.43 -5.38
CA GLN A 520 17.38 4.86 -4.05
C GLN A 520 16.97 5.86 -2.97
N VAL A 521 16.13 5.43 -2.03
CA VAL A 521 15.72 6.21 -0.86
C VAL A 521 16.34 5.65 0.42
N PRO A 522 16.77 6.49 1.38
CA PRO A 522 17.31 6.02 2.65
C PRO A 522 16.31 5.19 3.48
N ALA A 523 16.83 4.41 4.42
CA ALA A 523 16.06 3.93 5.57
C ALA A 523 15.40 5.11 6.31
N GLU A 524 14.27 4.84 6.96
CA GLU A 524 13.56 5.79 7.84
C GLU A 524 13.44 7.21 7.22
N SER A 525 12.82 7.28 6.04
CA SER A 525 12.77 8.53 5.26
C SER A 525 11.41 8.77 4.59
N VAL A 526 11.15 10.05 4.28
CA VAL A 526 10.05 10.49 3.42
C VAL A 526 10.65 11.16 2.19
N SER A 527 10.29 10.67 1.01
CA SER A 527 10.87 11.11 -0.27
C SER A 527 9.79 11.61 -1.20
N THR A 528 9.89 12.86 -1.66
CA THR A 528 9.01 13.43 -2.69
C THR A 528 9.73 13.45 -4.03
N PHE A 529 9.19 12.77 -5.03
CA PHE A 529 9.66 12.82 -6.41
C PHE A 529 8.90 13.90 -7.17
N LEU A 530 9.59 14.96 -7.58
CA LEU A 530 9.04 16.02 -8.43
C LEU A 530 9.31 15.67 -9.89
N ILE A 531 8.25 15.36 -10.64
CA ILE A 531 8.33 14.76 -11.98
C ILE A 531 7.90 15.78 -13.01
N ASP A 532 8.87 16.27 -13.79
CA ASP A 532 8.66 17.24 -14.88
C ASP A 532 8.58 16.54 -16.24
N GLY A 533 7.93 17.17 -17.21
CA GLY A 533 7.79 16.66 -18.56
C GLY A 533 6.78 15.51 -18.73
N VAL A 534 5.82 15.33 -17.80
CA VAL A 534 4.74 14.34 -17.91
C VAL A 534 3.36 15.00 -17.94
N SER A 535 2.47 14.52 -18.81
CA SER A 535 1.11 15.08 -18.94
C SER A 535 0.13 14.15 -19.65
N GLY A 536 -1.18 14.43 -19.47
CA GLY A 536 -2.27 13.68 -20.08
C GLY A 536 -2.37 12.22 -19.59
N VAL A 537 -3.28 11.48 -20.19
CA VAL A 537 -3.63 10.10 -19.77
C VAL A 537 -3.31 9.11 -20.90
N ALA A 538 -2.71 7.97 -20.54
CA ALA A 538 -2.65 6.74 -21.36
C ALA A 538 -3.99 6.46 -22.02
N LYS A 539 -4.06 6.29 -23.35
CA LYS A 539 -5.30 5.80 -23.99
C LYS A 539 -5.74 4.47 -23.35
N ASP A 540 -4.75 3.66 -22.99
CA ASP A 540 -4.81 2.37 -22.31
C ASP A 540 -4.55 2.46 -20.79
N ALA A 541 -4.66 3.64 -20.17
CA ALA A 541 -4.64 3.79 -18.71
C ALA A 541 -6.04 3.59 -18.07
N PRO A 542 -7.12 4.27 -18.51
CA PRO A 542 -8.46 4.10 -17.93
C PRO A 542 -8.88 2.63 -17.90
N LEU A 543 -9.38 2.16 -16.77
CA LEU A 543 -9.93 0.81 -16.63
C LEU A 543 -11.09 0.60 -17.62
N ILE A 544 -12.02 1.56 -17.65
CA ILE A 544 -13.18 1.55 -18.52
C ILE A 544 -12.79 2.09 -19.90
N GLN A 545 -13.19 1.37 -20.95
CA GLN A 545 -12.82 1.59 -22.34
C GLN A 545 -14.05 1.39 -23.22
N ASP A 546 -14.26 2.27 -24.19
CA ASP A 546 -15.46 2.21 -25.03
C ASP A 546 -15.54 0.93 -25.87
N GLY A 547 -16.72 0.31 -25.87
CA GLY A 547 -17.00 -0.92 -26.61
C GLY A 547 -16.50 -2.22 -25.95
N HIS A 548 -15.70 -2.12 -24.89
CA HIS A 548 -15.20 -3.27 -24.10
C HIS A 548 -16.33 -3.96 -23.32
N VAL A 549 -16.02 -5.14 -22.77
CA VAL A 549 -16.87 -5.89 -21.85
C VAL A 549 -16.09 -6.36 -20.63
N TYR A 550 -16.77 -6.42 -19.50
CA TYR A 550 -16.18 -6.62 -18.20
C TYR A 550 -16.85 -7.75 -17.44
N ARG A 551 -16.06 -8.51 -16.69
CA ARG A 551 -16.55 -9.35 -15.59
C ARG A 551 -16.40 -8.57 -14.29
N ILE A 552 -17.47 -8.55 -13.50
CA ILE A 552 -17.52 -7.84 -12.22
C ILE A 552 -17.62 -8.91 -11.12
N GLU A 553 -16.56 -9.11 -10.34
CA GLU A 553 -16.49 -10.18 -9.33
C GLU A 553 -16.50 -9.62 -7.91
N GLY A 554 -17.36 -10.16 -7.03
CA GLY A 554 -17.43 -9.74 -5.64
C GLY A 554 -16.20 -10.19 -4.84
N VAL A 555 -15.51 -9.27 -4.17
CA VAL A 555 -14.26 -9.54 -3.43
C VAL A 555 -14.47 -10.57 -2.31
N GLN A 556 -15.64 -10.56 -1.66
CA GLN A 556 -15.99 -11.49 -0.59
C GLN A 556 -16.16 -12.95 -1.03
N SER A 557 -16.26 -13.22 -2.34
CA SER A 557 -16.68 -14.54 -2.86
C SER A 557 -15.94 -15.03 -4.10
N GLY A 558 -15.26 -14.14 -4.85
CA GLY A 558 -14.67 -14.47 -6.15
C GLY A 558 -15.71 -14.86 -7.22
N LYS A 559 -16.95 -14.38 -7.08
CA LYS A 559 -18.08 -14.75 -7.93
C LYS A 559 -18.57 -13.61 -8.81
N SER A 560 -18.90 -13.94 -10.05
CA SER A 560 -19.36 -13.01 -11.07
C SER A 560 -20.78 -12.48 -10.80
N LEU A 561 -20.94 -11.16 -10.87
CA LEU A 561 -22.23 -10.49 -10.98
C LEU A 561 -22.98 -11.00 -12.22
N THR A 562 -24.20 -11.47 -12.04
CA THR A 562 -25.01 -12.11 -13.09
C THR A 562 -26.45 -11.58 -12.99
N PRO A 563 -27.14 -11.28 -14.10
CA PRO A 563 -28.57 -11.01 -14.08
C PRO A 563 -29.36 -12.16 -13.44
N ALA A 564 -30.32 -11.83 -12.57
CA ALA A 564 -31.20 -12.85 -12.01
C ALA A 564 -32.13 -13.42 -13.08
N SER A 565 -32.42 -14.72 -12.98
CA SER A 565 -33.38 -15.42 -13.85
C SER A 565 -34.81 -15.43 -13.30
N THR A 566 -34.99 -15.18 -12.00
CA THR A 566 -36.27 -15.28 -11.27
C THR A 566 -36.73 -13.96 -10.66
N THR A 567 -35.91 -12.91 -10.69
CA THR A 567 -36.24 -11.57 -10.20
C THR A 567 -35.75 -10.52 -11.20
N ALA A 568 -36.22 -9.28 -11.05
CA ALA A 568 -35.75 -8.17 -11.87
C ALA A 568 -34.32 -7.68 -11.52
N GLY A 569 -33.65 -8.27 -10.53
CA GLY A 569 -32.34 -7.81 -10.04
C GLY A 569 -31.15 -8.60 -10.57
N ALA A 570 -30.07 -8.64 -9.78
CA ALA A 570 -28.87 -9.41 -10.04
C ALA A 570 -28.52 -10.36 -8.88
N VAL A 571 -27.68 -11.35 -9.16
CA VAL A 571 -27.14 -12.33 -8.20
C VAL A 571 -25.65 -12.51 -8.44
N ILE A 572 -24.90 -13.02 -7.46
CA ILE A 572 -23.56 -13.57 -7.70
C ILE A 572 -23.66 -15.04 -8.13
N ARG A 573 -22.81 -15.45 -9.08
CA ARG A 573 -22.67 -16.84 -9.54
C ARG A 573 -21.21 -17.25 -9.60
N THR A 574 -20.94 -18.54 -9.40
CA THR A 574 -19.64 -19.15 -9.72
C THR A 574 -19.21 -18.72 -11.13
N THR A 575 -17.99 -18.18 -11.22
CA THR A 575 -17.46 -17.63 -12.48
C THR A 575 -17.35 -18.73 -13.54
N ASP A 576 -18.06 -18.52 -14.65
CA ASP A 576 -18.03 -19.31 -15.87
C ASP A 576 -17.42 -18.41 -16.97
N PRO A 577 -16.17 -18.67 -17.40
CA PRO A 577 -15.53 -17.94 -18.49
C PRO A 577 -16.31 -17.98 -19.81
N THR A 578 -17.15 -19.01 -20.03
CA THR A 578 -17.92 -19.20 -21.27
C THR A 578 -19.27 -18.49 -21.26
N SER A 579 -19.71 -17.95 -20.12
CA SER A 579 -21.04 -17.35 -19.97
C SER A 579 -21.06 -15.85 -20.28
N ALA A 580 -21.58 -15.48 -21.46
CA ALA A 580 -21.84 -14.07 -21.79
C ALA A 580 -22.86 -13.39 -20.87
N ALA A 581 -23.69 -14.15 -20.14
CA ALA A 581 -24.60 -13.59 -19.15
C ALA A 581 -23.88 -13.04 -17.90
N GLN A 582 -22.62 -13.42 -17.67
CA GLN A 582 -21.76 -12.89 -16.60
C GLN A 582 -20.90 -11.70 -17.05
N LEU A 583 -21.05 -11.27 -18.31
CA LEU A 583 -20.34 -10.13 -18.88
C LEU A 583 -21.25 -8.89 -18.91
N TRP A 584 -20.64 -7.74 -18.68
CA TRP A 584 -21.29 -6.44 -18.58
C TRP A 584 -20.59 -5.44 -19.51
N ARG A 585 -21.32 -4.44 -20.00
CA ARG A 585 -20.73 -3.22 -20.53
C ARG A 585 -20.77 -2.17 -19.44
N VAL A 586 -19.68 -1.44 -19.32
CA VAL A 586 -19.59 -0.23 -18.51
C VAL A 586 -19.21 0.88 -19.49
N THR A 587 -20.00 1.95 -19.51
CA THR A 587 -19.83 3.05 -20.49
C THR A 587 -19.76 4.36 -19.72
N GLU A 588 -18.75 5.18 -20.02
CA GLU A 588 -18.66 6.53 -19.46
C GLU A 588 -19.77 7.41 -20.07
N LEU A 589 -20.41 8.21 -19.22
CA LEU A 589 -21.46 9.16 -19.59
C LEU A 589 -20.96 10.60 -19.48
N SER A 590 -20.12 10.88 -18.49
CA SER A 590 -19.56 12.21 -18.25
C SER A 590 -18.47 12.19 -17.18
N GLY A 591 -17.54 13.14 -17.24
CA GLY A 591 -16.57 13.43 -16.18
C GLY A 591 -15.13 13.06 -16.55
N GLY A 592 -14.92 12.29 -17.61
CA GLY A 592 -13.61 11.87 -18.09
C GLY A 592 -12.78 11.21 -17.00
N ASP A 593 -11.54 11.68 -16.84
CA ASP A 593 -10.59 11.17 -15.85
C ASP A 593 -10.96 11.48 -14.37
N SER A 594 -12.15 12.01 -14.06
CA SER A 594 -12.51 12.36 -12.69
C SER A 594 -12.83 11.12 -11.82
N ASN A 595 -12.40 11.14 -10.56
CA ASN A 595 -12.82 10.22 -9.48
C ASN A 595 -14.34 10.25 -9.17
N ARG A 596 -15.08 11.14 -9.84
CA ARG A 596 -16.54 11.32 -9.80
C ARG A 596 -17.16 11.16 -11.20
N ALA A 597 -16.45 10.60 -12.19
CA ALA A 597 -17.02 10.26 -13.49
C ALA A 597 -18.26 9.35 -13.34
N ARG A 598 -19.20 9.51 -14.26
CA ARG A 598 -20.51 8.85 -14.25
C ARG A 598 -20.53 7.76 -15.31
N TYR A 599 -21.01 6.59 -14.92
CA TYR A 599 -21.05 5.40 -15.77
C TYR A 599 -22.44 4.78 -15.82
N SER A 600 -22.81 4.22 -16.96
CA SER A 600 -23.90 3.25 -17.07
C SER A 600 -23.33 1.83 -17.01
N ILE A 601 -24.10 0.91 -16.42
CA ILE A 601 -23.76 -0.52 -16.36
C ILE A 601 -24.89 -1.27 -17.05
N THR A 602 -24.60 -1.98 -18.14
CA THR A 602 -25.59 -2.80 -18.88
C THR A 602 -25.10 -4.24 -19.03
N THR A 603 -26.01 -5.16 -19.32
CA THR A 603 -25.64 -6.51 -19.80
C THR A 603 -24.75 -6.42 -21.04
N ALA A 604 -23.94 -7.46 -21.32
CA ALA A 604 -23.10 -7.49 -22.53
C ALA A 604 -23.91 -7.37 -23.83
N ALA A 605 -25.15 -7.89 -23.82
CA ALA A 605 -26.11 -7.82 -24.91
C ALA A 605 -26.69 -6.41 -25.12
N GLY A 606 -26.61 -5.52 -24.12
CA GLY A 606 -27.17 -4.17 -24.18
C GLY A 606 -28.70 -4.12 -24.06
N ASP A 607 -29.34 -5.19 -23.56
CA ASP A 607 -30.80 -5.32 -23.43
C ASP A 607 -31.33 -4.85 -22.06
N ARG A 608 -30.48 -4.77 -21.03
CA ARG A 608 -30.85 -4.35 -19.67
C ARG A 608 -29.77 -3.51 -18.99
N GLN A 609 -30.19 -2.53 -18.19
CA GLN A 609 -29.34 -1.57 -17.47
C GLN A 609 -29.57 -1.64 -15.95
N ALA A 610 -28.50 -1.53 -15.16
CA ALA A 610 -28.56 -1.51 -13.70
C ALA A 610 -29.05 -0.14 -13.17
N ALA A 611 -30.16 -0.17 -12.41
CA ALA A 611 -30.80 0.99 -11.83
C ALA A 611 -31.21 0.74 -10.37
N VAL A 612 -31.21 1.79 -9.54
CA VAL A 612 -31.83 1.74 -8.21
C VAL A 612 -33.28 2.23 -8.31
N GLN A 613 -34.23 1.36 -7.99
CA GLN A 613 -35.66 1.70 -7.96
C GLN A 613 -36.26 1.28 -6.62
N ASN A 614 -37.02 2.17 -5.99
CA ASN A 614 -37.65 1.94 -4.67
C ASN A 614 -36.66 1.40 -3.60
N GLY A 615 -35.40 1.86 -3.66
CA GLY A 615 -34.33 1.46 -2.73
C GLY A 615 -33.65 0.12 -3.00
N ALA A 616 -33.98 -0.58 -4.11
CA ALA A 616 -33.42 -1.87 -4.50
C ALA A 616 -32.73 -1.83 -5.87
N LEU A 617 -31.79 -2.75 -6.11
CA LEU A 617 -31.16 -2.95 -7.42
C LEU A 617 -32.14 -3.64 -8.39
N THR A 618 -32.29 -3.06 -9.58
CA THR A 618 -33.15 -3.56 -10.65
C THR A 618 -32.43 -3.48 -12.00
N LEU A 619 -32.79 -4.37 -12.93
CA LEU A 619 -32.33 -4.41 -14.30
C LEU A 619 -33.50 -3.98 -15.20
N VAL A 620 -33.40 -2.78 -15.74
CA VAL A 620 -34.47 -2.07 -16.46
C VAL A 620 -34.11 -1.87 -17.93
N GLU A 621 -35.05 -1.39 -18.74
CA GLU A 621 -34.76 -0.99 -20.12
C GLU A 621 -33.68 0.11 -20.17
N PRO A 622 -32.63 -0.03 -21.02
CA PRO A 622 -31.58 0.96 -21.15
C PRO A 622 -32.08 2.32 -21.66
N GLN A 623 -31.44 3.39 -21.20
CA GLN A 623 -31.68 4.76 -21.67
C GLN A 623 -30.44 5.33 -22.35
N LEU A 624 -30.62 6.09 -23.44
CA LEU A 624 -29.54 6.84 -24.10
C LEU A 624 -28.94 7.91 -23.18
N GLU A 625 -29.80 8.60 -22.43
CA GLU A 625 -29.45 9.61 -21.43
C GLU A 625 -29.95 9.11 -20.05
N PRO A 626 -29.15 8.34 -19.30
CA PRO A 626 -29.61 7.70 -18.07
C PRO A 626 -29.87 8.71 -16.95
N ASP A 627 -31.01 8.60 -16.28
CA ASP A 627 -31.26 9.37 -15.05
C ASP A 627 -30.31 9.00 -13.90
N ARG A 628 -30.25 9.83 -12.85
CA ARG A 628 -29.32 9.63 -11.71
C ARG A 628 -29.44 8.25 -11.08
N ASN A 629 -30.62 7.62 -11.10
CA ASN A 629 -30.84 6.29 -10.54
C ASN A 629 -30.16 5.17 -11.35
N ARG A 630 -29.83 5.43 -12.62
CA ARG A 630 -29.08 4.54 -13.54
C ARG A 630 -27.60 4.90 -13.68
N GLN A 631 -27.15 5.98 -13.06
CA GLN A 631 -25.76 6.43 -13.08
C GLN A 631 -24.99 5.92 -11.86
N TRP A 632 -23.75 5.51 -12.10
CA TRP A 632 -22.84 4.95 -11.11
C TRP A 632 -21.50 5.67 -11.11
N ILE A 633 -20.82 5.71 -9.97
CA ILE A 633 -19.44 6.17 -9.79
C ILE A 633 -18.61 4.94 -9.42
N LEU A 634 -17.50 4.72 -10.10
CA LEU A 634 -16.52 3.70 -9.72
C LEU A 634 -15.49 4.35 -8.79
N SER A 635 -15.43 3.90 -7.54
CA SER A 635 -14.57 4.48 -6.50
C SER A 635 -13.55 3.44 -6.00
N THR A 636 -12.28 3.80 -5.84
CA THR A 636 -11.21 2.84 -5.51
C THR A 636 -10.16 3.41 -4.54
N THR A 637 -9.44 2.55 -3.82
CA THR A 637 -8.22 2.91 -3.08
C THR A 637 -6.94 2.75 -3.93
N GLY A 638 -7.03 2.27 -5.18
CA GLY A 638 -5.89 1.99 -6.06
C GLY A 638 -5.43 0.52 -6.02
N ASN A 639 -6.04 -0.31 -5.17
CA ASN A 639 -5.70 -1.73 -4.98
C ASN A 639 -6.32 -2.70 -6.01
N GLY A 640 -6.81 -2.21 -7.15
CA GLY A 640 -7.51 -3.02 -8.17
C GLY A 640 -8.95 -3.43 -7.81
N THR A 641 -9.51 -2.95 -6.70
CA THR A 641 -10.93 -3.17 -6.33
C THR A 641 -11.73 -1.86 -6.33
N TYR A 642 -13.02 -1.96 -6.62
CA TYR A 642 -13.93 -0.82 -6.82
C TYR A 642 -15.21 -0.97 -6.01
N THR A 643 -15.69 0.15 -5.48
CA THR A 643 -17.05 0.32 -4.96
C THR A 643 -17.88 1.01 -6.06
N PHE A 644 -19.05 0.49 -6.38
CA PHE A 644 -19.98 1.13 -7.31
C PHE A 644 -21.01 1.96 -6.52
N VAL A 645 -20.85 3.30 -6.51
CA VAL A 645 -21.74 4.23 -5.81
C VAL A 645 -22.85 4.71 -6.75
N ASN A 646 -24.12 4.55 -6.39
CA ASN A 646 -25.24 5.01 -7.20
C ASN A 646 -25.52 6.51 -6.99
N VAL A 647 -25.61 7.27 -8.10
CA VAL A 647 -25.71 8.74 -8.08
C VAL A 647 -27.09 9.24 -7.63
N GLY A 648 -28.14 8.42 -7.79
CA GLY A 648 -29.51 8.76 -7.42
C GLY A 648 -29.84 8.52 -5.95
N SER A 649 -29.22 7.51 -5.34
CA SER A 649 -29.54 7.06 -3.97
C SER A 649 -28.40 7.17 -2.95
N GLY A 650 -27.18 7.50 -3.38
CA GLY A 650 -25.98 7.51 -2.53
C GLY A 650 -25.53 6.14 -2.02
N ARG A 651 -26.29 5.07 -2.31
CA ARG A 651 -26.02 3.69 -1.88
C ARG A 651 -25.03 2.99 -2.81
N VAL A 652 -24.36 1.96 -2.30
CA VAL A 652 -23.36 1.19 -3.04
C VAL A 652 -23.85 -0.20 -3.41
N LEU A 653 -23.34 -0.76 -4.51
CA LEU A 653 -23.64 -2.13 -4.96
C LEU A 653 -23.17 -3.17 -3.92
N ASP A 654 -24.09 -3.95 -3.38
CA ASP A 654 -23.89 -4.78 -2.18
C ASP A 654 -24.42 -6.20 -2.39
N VAL A 655 -23.65 -7.23 -2.02
CA VAL A 655 -24.16 -8.60 -1.91
C VAL A 655 -24.79 -8.81 -0.55
N GLY A 656 -26.11 -9.00 -0.52
CA GLY A 656 -26.93 -8.89 0.68
C GLY A 656 -26.51 -9.86 1.79
N GLY A 657 -26.35 -9.34 3.01
CA GLY A 657 -25.92 -10.11 4.18
C GLY A 657 -24.50 -10.68 4.06
N SER A 658 -23.66 -10.07 3.22
CA SER A 658 -22.31 -10.54 2.89
C SER A 658 -22.23 -11.98 2.38
N ALA A 659 -23.32 -12.47 1.77
CA ALA A 659 -23.45 -13.85 1.34
C ALA A 659 -22.43 -14.25 0.25
N THR A 660 -21.99 -15.51 0.31
CA THR A 660 -20.97 -16.10 -0.58
C THR A 660 -21.49 -17.29 -1.41
N ASN A 661 -22.71 -17.78 -1.15
CA ASN A 661 -23.28 -18.90 -1.88
C ASN A 661 -23.63 -18.54 -3.33
N ASP A 662 -23.70 -19.56 -4.19
CA ASP A 662 -24.17 -19.35 -5.57
C ASP A 662 -25.64 -18.89 -5.56
N GLY A 663 -25.97 -17.92 -6.42
CA GLY A 663 -27.31 -17.34 -6.53
C GLY A 663 -27.67 -16.34 -5.42
N ALA A 664 -26.73 -15.97 -4.53
CA ALA A 664 -26.98 -14.92 -3.53
C ALA A 664 -27.32 -13.58 -4.20
N SER A 665 -28.32 -12.87 -3.66
CA SER A 665 -28.87 -11.65 -4.26
C SER A 665 -27.95 -10.44 -4.11
N VAL A 666 -27.86 -9.64 -5.17
CA VAL A 666 -27.16 -8.36 -5.18
C VAL A 666 -28.20 -7.24 -5.13
N SER A 667 -27.97 -6.27 -4.26
CA SER A 667 -28.83 -5.13 -3.96
C SER A 667 -27.99 -3.85 -3.90
N VAL A 668 -28.51 -2.82 -3.24
CA VAL A 668 -27.72 -1.66 -2.81
C VAL A 668 -27.88 -1.42 -1.30
N TRP A 669 -26.81 -1.00 -0.65
CA TRP A 669 -26.78 -0.70 0.79
C TRP A 669 -26.02 0.59 1.11
N LEU A 670 -26.08 1.04 2.35
CA LEU A 670 -25.22 2.14 2.83
C LEU A 670 -23.75 1.69 2.76
N ALA A 671 -22.86 2.59 2.36
CA ALA A 671 -21.43 2.30 2.34
C ALA A 671 -20.95 1.91 3.77
N ASN A 672 -20.16 0.85 3.88
CA ASN A 672 -19.59 0.37 5.14
C ASN A 672 -18.16 -0.18 5.01
N SER A 673 -17.55 -0.06 3.82
CA SER A 673 -16.21 -0.57 3.47
C SER A 673 -16.04 -2.10 3.47
N ALA A 674 -17.11 -2.89 3.63
CA ALA A 674 -17.03 -4.35 3.69
C ALA A 674 -16.82 -5.01 2.31
N ASP A 675 -16.25 -6.22 2.30
CA ASP A 675 -15.88 -6.95 1.08
C ASP A 675 -17.03 -7.25 0.13
N ASN A 676 -18.26 -7.38 0.64
CA ASN A 676 -19.46 -7.58 -0.17
C ASN A 676 -19.92 -6.32 -0.92
N GLN A 677 -19.26 -5.17 -0.69
CA GLN A 677 -19.43 -3.92 -1.43
C GLN A 677 -18.25 -3.62 -2.37
N ARG A 678 -17.19 -4.44 -2.32
CA ARG A 678 -15.97 -4.29 -3.12
C ARG A 678 -15.97 -5.30 -4.27
N TRP A 679 -15.57 -4.84 -5.45
CA TRP A 679 -15.67 -5.61 -6.69
C TRP A 679 -14.37 -5.52 -7.49
N LYS A 680 -13.91 -6.64 -8.03
CA LYS A 680 -12.90 -6.65 -9.11
C LYS A 680 -13.60 -6.40 -10.43
N VAL A 681 -13.01 -5.58 -11.29
CA VAL A 681 -13.51 -5.30 -12.64
C VAL A 681 -12.44 -5.75 -13.62
N ILE A 682 -12.73 -6.84 -14.34
CA ILE A 682 -11.78 -7.55 -15.20
C ILE A 682 -12.20 -7.31 -16.65
N ASP A 683 -11.29 -6.82 -17.49
CA ASP A 683 -11.54 -6.58 -18.91
C ASP A 683 -11.50 -7.89 -19.69
N GLU A 684 -12.68 -8.35 -20.13
CA GLU A 684 -12.89 -9.61 -20.87
C GLU A 684 -12.96 -9.35 -22.39
N THR A 685 -12.39 -8.24 -22.85
CA THR A 685 -12.33 -7.89 -24.27
C THR A 685 -11.14 -8.58 -24.94
N VAL A 686 -11.41 -9.72 -25.55
CA VAL A 686 -10.43 -10.45 -26.39
C VAL A 686 -9.93 -9.51 -27.49
N GLN A 687 -8.62 -9.31 -27.54
CA GLN A 687 -7.93 -8.45 -28.52
C GLN A 687 -7.45 -9.28 -29.73
N ASP A 688 -6.82 -10.42 -29.46
CA ASP A 688 -6.36 -11.41 -30.45
C ASP A 688 -6.41 -12.82 -29.85
N VAL A 689 -5.95 -13.83 -30.59
CA VAL A 689 -5.75 -15.20 -30.07
C VAL A 689 -4.34 -15.69 -30.35
N GLN A 690 -3.74 -16.37 -29.38
CA GLN A 690 -2.42 -16.96 -29.55
C GLN A 690 -2.41 -18.00 -30.67
N LYS A 691 -1.35 -17.93 -31.47
CA LYS A 691 -1.02 -18.92 -32.49
C LYS A 691 -0.81 -20.29 -31.82
N ALA A 692 -1.52 -21.30 -32.30
CA ALA A 692 -1.27 -22.67 -31.87
C ALA A 692 -0.02 -23.25 -32.56
N GLU A 693 0.77 -24.02 -31.82
CA GLU A 693 1.88 -24.79 -32.38
C GLU A 693 1.59 -26.28 -32.20
N VAL A 694 1.68 -27.03 -33.29
CA VAL A 694 1.27 -28.43 -33.39
C VAL A 694 2.39 -29.21 -34.08
N PHE A 695 2.69 -30.40 -33.58
CA PHE A 695 3.66 -31.30 -34.20
C PHE A 695 2.97 -32.59 -34.65
N THR A 696 3.39 -33.14 -35.79
CA THR A 696 2.98 -34.49 -36.23
C THR A 696 4.11 -35.19 -37.00
N THR A 697 4.08 -36.51 -37.04
CA THR A 697 4.98 -37.31 -37.89
C THR A 697 4.42 -37.46 -39.31
N PRO A 698 5.26 -37.66 -40.35
CA PRO A 698 4.77 -37.85 -41.71
C PRO A 698 3.78 -39.00 -41.83
N ARG A 699 2.71 -38.77 -42.60
CA ARG A 699 1.54 -39.64 -42.79
C ARG A 699 0.59 -39.74 -41.59
N THR A 700 0.83 -39.00 -40.51
CA THR A 700 -0.07 -38.88 -39.36
C THR A 700 -0.83 -37.56 -39.45
N VAL A 701 -2.17 -37.62 -39.53
CA VAL A 701 -3.02 -36.41 -39.44
C VAL A 701 -2.84 -35.80 -38.05
N PRO A 702 -2.55 -34.50 -37.93
CA PRO A 702 -2.32 -33.86 -36.63
C PRO A 702 -3.61 -33.80 -35.81
N THR A 703 -3.53 -34.14 -34.52
CA THR A 703 -4.59 -33.83 -33.55
C THR A 703 -4.54 -32.34 -33.24
N MET A 704 -5.43 -31.55 -33.84
CA MET A 704 -5.51 -30.11 -33.61
C MET A 704 -6.08 -29.81 -32.20
N PRO A 705 -5.64 -28.72 -31.54
CA PRO A 705 -6.20 -28.32 -30.25
C PRO A 705 -7.65 -27.83 -30.43
N THR A 706 -8.55 -28.19 -29.51
CA THR A 706 -9.96 -27.75 -29.54
C THR A 706 -10.15 -26.33 -29.02
N THR A 707 -9.10 -25.72 -28.46
CA THR A 707 -9.08 -24.35 -27.96
C THR A 707 -7.80 -23.60 -28.32
N VAL A 708 -7.87 -22.26 -28.32
CA VAL A 708 -6.70 -21.35 -28.32
C VAL A 708 -6.73 -20.46 -27.08
N VAL A 709 -5.58 -19.91 -26.68
CA VAL A 709 -5.49 -18.94 -25.58
C VAL A 709 -5.80 -17.54 -26.14
N PRO A 710 -6.85 -16.85 -25.67
CA PRO A 710 -7.09 -15.45 -26.05
C PRO A 710 -6.10 -14.50 -25.37
N GLU A 711 -5.75 -13.44 -26.09
CA GLU A 711 -4.99 -12.29 -25.58
C GLU A 711 -5.96 -11.20 -25.12
N TYR A 712 -5.80 -10.75 -23.87
CA TYR A 712 -6.51 -9.61 -23.29
C TYR A 712 -5.53 -8.47 -22.98
N ARG A 713 -6.05 -7.33 -22.53
CA ARG A 713 -5.26 -6.15 -22.14
C ARG A 713 -4.26 -6.44 -21.00
N ASP A 714 -4.58 -7.38 -20.12
CA ASP A 714 -3.71 -7.84 -19.03
C ASP A 714 -2.83 -9.06 -19.41
N GLY A 715 -2.89 -9.49 -20.67
CA GLY A 715 -2.11 -10.59 -21.24
C GLY A 715 -2.94 -11.85 -21.57
N PRO A 716 -2.26 -12.97 -21.88
CA PRO A 716 -2.91 -14.21 -22.28
C PRO A 716 -3.48 -14.97 -21.08
N ARG A 717 -4.77 -15.32 -21.13
CA ARG A 717 -5.43 -16.09 -20.05
C ARG A 717 -6.64 -16.88 -20.54
N GLY A 718 -6.91 -18.02 -19.90
CA GLY A 718 -8.07 -18.86 -20.23
C GLY A 718 -7.99 -19.50 -21.63
N THR A 719 -9.14 -19.89 -22.17
CA THR A 719 -9.24 -20.59 -23.46
C THR A 719 -10.53 -20.21 -24.20
N LEU A 720 -10.46 -20.10 -25.53
CA LEU A 720 -11.62 -20.01 -26.42
C LEU A 720 -11.75 -21.27 -27.27
N PRO A 721 -12.97 -21.76 -27.55
CA PRO A 721 -13.19 -22.82 -28.53
C PRO A 721 -12.75 -22.35 -29.93
N VAL A 722 -12.09 -23.23 -30.68
CA VAL A 722 -11.63 -22.97 -32.05
C VAL A 722 -12.09 -24.08 -33.00
N THR A 723 -12.48 -23.70 -34.21
CA THR A 723 -12.72 -24.63 -35.34
C THR A 723 -11.63 -24.43 -36.39
N TRP A 724 -11.01 -25.52 -36.87
CA TRP A 724 -9.91 -25.47 -37.84
C TRP A 724 -10.36 -25.88 -39.24
N GLU A 725 -9.86 -25.18 -40.26
CA GLU A 725 -10.04 -25.50 -41.67
C GLU A 725 -8.95 -26.48 -42.12
N MET A 726 -9.19 -27.78 -41.93
CA MET A 726 -8.19 -28.83 -42.14
C MET A 726 -7.76 -28.96 -43.63
N PRO A 727 -6.44 -28.91 -43.92
CA PRO A 727 -5.88 -29.32 -45.21
C PRO A 727 -6.14 -30.80 -45.54
N ALA A 728 -5.90 -31.17 -46.80
CA ALA A 728 -6.08 -32.55 -47.27
C ALA A 728 -4.99 -33.50 -46.71
N ASP A 729 -5.31 -34.77 -46.47
CA ASP A 729 -4.40 -35.74 -45.81
C ASP A 729 -3.01 -35.86 -46.47
N GLN A 730 -2.92 -35.64 -47.78
CA GLN A 730 -1.66 -35.61 -48.52
C GLN A 730 -0.68 -34.54 -48.03
N ASP A 731 -1.16 -33.46 -47.40
CA ASP A 731 -0.34 -32.40 -46.84
C ASP A 731 0.45 -32.83 -45.59
N TRP A 732 0.10 -33.96 -44.96
CA TRP A 732 0.85 -34.54 -43.85
C TRP A 732 1.88 -35.58 -44.32
N SER A 733 1.96 -35.88 -45.63
CA SER A 733 2.67 -37.07 -46.13
C SER A 733 4.21 -37.02 -46.09
N LYS A 734 4.81 -35.83 -45.91
CA LYS A 734 6.25 -35.57 -45.95
C LYS A 734 6.63 -34.46 -44.96
N PRO A 735 7.88 -34.40 -44.47
CA PRO A 735 8.35 -33.30 -43.65
C PRO A 735 8.14 -31.94 -44.33
N LYS A 736 7.41 -31.04 -43.65
CA LYS A 736 7.20 -29.63 -44.00
C LYS A 736 6.46 -28.89 -42.88
N THR A 737 6.49 -27.57 -42.91
CA THR A 737 5.59 -26.73 -42.09
C THR A 737 4.31 -26.42 -42.87
N VAL A 738 3.16 -26.50 -42.20
CA VAL A 738 1.82 -26.21 -42.76
C VAL A 738 1.11 -25.20 -41.87
N ASN A 739 0.66 -24.09 -42.46
CA ASN A 739 -0.23 -23.15 -41.76
C ASN A 739 -1.67 -23.65 -41.91
N VAL A 740 -2.39 -23.76 -40.79
CA VAL A 740 -3.81 -24.13 -40.75
C VAL A 740 -4.59 -22.92 -40.22
N ALA A 741 -5.59 -22.47 -40.98
CA ALA A 741 -6.49 -21.40 -40.56
C ALA A 741 -7.59 -21.95 -39.64
N GLY A 742 -8.09 -21.12 -38.74
CA GLY A 742 -9.24 -21.45 -37.91
C GLY A 742 -10.00 -20.21 -37.46
N VAL A 743 -11.11 -20.44 -36.78
CA VAL A 743 -11.95 -19.40 -36.19
C VAL A 743 -12.18 -19.73 -34.73
N ALA A 744 -11.70 -18.87 -33.84
CA ALA A 744 -12.02 -18.89 -32.42
C ALA A 744 -13.27 -18.04 -32.14
N ILE A 745 -14.04 -18.38 -31.12
CA ILE A 745 -15.31 -17.70 -30.80
C ILE A 745 -15.33 -17.28 -29.32
N ASP A 746 -15.57 -16.00 -29.06
CA ASP A 746 -15.72 -15.48 -27.68
C ASP A 746 -17.10 -15.87 -27.07
N PRO A 747 -17.29 -15.72 -25.75
CA PRO A 747 -18.57 -16.03 -25.09
C PRO A 747 -19.81 -15.34 -25.69
N ARG A 748 -19.62 -14.19 -26.38
CA ARG A 748 -20.69 -13.41 -27.01
C ARG A 748 -20.95 -13.82 -28.46
N GLY A 749 -20.23 -14.81 -28.98
CA GLY A 749 -20.32 -15.26 -30.38
C GLY A 749 -19.45 -14.47 -31.36
N ARG A 750 -18.57 -13.57 -30.89
CA ARG A 750 -17.67 -12.81 -31.77
C ARG A 750 -16.54 -13.72 -32.25
N GLN A 751 -16.29 -13.68 -33.56
CA GLN A 751 -15.28 -14.50 -34.22
C GLN A 751 -13.91 -13.81 -34.27
N TYR A 752 -12.85 -14.59 -34.08
CA TYR A 752 -11.45 -14.19 -34.08
C TYR A 752 -10.65 -15.14 -35.00
N PRO A 753 -9.88 -14.63 -35.98
CA PRO A 753 -9.06 -15.47 -36.85
C PRO A 753 -7.95 -16.18 -36.05
N ALA A 754 -8.01 -17.50 -35.98
CA ALA A 754 -6.98 -18.32 -35.35
C ALA A 754 -5.99 -18.86 -36.41
N LYS A 755 -4.75 -19.11 -35.98
CA LYS A 755 -3.71 -19.73 -36.82
C LYS A 755 -3.02 -20.83 -36.04
N ALA A 756 -2.85 -21.98 -36.66
CA ALA A 756 -1.97 -23.03 -36.18
C ALA A 756 -0.79 -23.21 -37.15
N VAL A 757 0.41 -23.38 -36.61
CA VAL A 757 1.54 -23.93 -37.37
C VAL A 757 1.68 -25.40 -37.02
N VAL A 758 1.44 -26.25 -38.00
CA VAL A 758 1.69 -27.69 -37.92
C VAL A 758 3.07 -27.96 -38.50
N THR A 759 3.99 -28.45 -37.68
CA THR A 759 5.29 -28.95 -38.13
C THR A 759 5.18 -30.46 -38.33
N VAL A 760 5.24 -30.88 -39.59
CA VAL A 760 5.33 -32.29 -39.98
C VAL A 760 6.82 -32.63 -40.06
N ASP A 761 7.32 -33.58 -39.25
CA ASP A 761 8.75 -33.90 -39.25
C ASP A 761 9.07 -35.33 -38.76
N ASN A 762 10.16 -35.91 -39.26
CA ASN A 762 10.70 -37.18 -38.79
C ASN A 762 11.64 -36.94 -37.62
N LEU A 763 11.35 -37.49 -36.44
CA LEU A 763 12.23 -37.37 -35.27
C LEU A 763 13.52 -38.19 -35.46
N VAL A 764 14.67 -37.53 -35.29
CA VAL A 764 16.01 -38.07 -35.58
C VAL A 764 16.97 -38.01 -34.38
N SER A 765 16.76 -37.08 -33.44
CA SER A 765 17.58 -36.93 -32.24
C SER A 765 16.77 -36.37 -31.08
N THR A 766 17.40 -36.19 -29.91
CA THR A 766 16.84 -35.47 -28.77
C THR A 766 17.81 -34.38 -28.31
N GLN A 767 17.29 -33.32 -27.70
CA GLN A 767 18.11 -32.36 -26.96
C GLN A 767 18.43 -32.92 -25.57
N PRO A 768 19.64 -32.68 -25.04
CA PRO A 768 19.95 -32.98 -23.64
C PRO A 768 18.96 -32.27 -22.72
N ALA A 769 18.30 -33.01 -21.84
CA ALA A 769 17.53 -32.46 -20.76
C ALA A 769 18.46 -31.94 -19.65
N ARG A 770 17.88 -31.20 -18.70
CA ARG A 770 18.57 -30.76 -17.48
C ARG A 770 17.75 -31.11 -16.25
N ALA A 771 18.44 -31.46 -15.17
CA ALA A 771 17.86 -31.64 -13.85
C ALA A 771 18.85 -31.11 -12.79
N LYS A 772 18.41 -31.04 -11.54
CA LYS A 772 19.22 -30.48 -10.46
C LYS A 772 19.06 -31.24 -9.16
N THR A 773 20.13 -31.30 -8.40
CA THR A 773 20.15 -31.81 -7.03
C THR A 773 21.29 -31.17 -6.25
N TYR A 774 21.43 -31.54 -4.98
CA TYR A 774 22.53 -31.13 -4.11
C TYR A 774 23.30 -32.38 -3.63
N VAL A 775 24.45 -32.19 -3.00
CA VAL A 775 25.24 -33.30 -2.44
C VAL A 775 24.39 -34.19 -1.52
N GLY A 776 24.27 -35.48 -1.88
CA GLY A 776 23.43 -36.46 -1.16
C GLY A 776 21.91 -36.31 -1.39
N GLY A 777 21.49 -35.40 -2.27
CA GLY A 777 20.11 -35.26 -2.74
C GLY A 777 19.75 -36.23 -3.87
N GLN A 778 18.48 -36.29 -4.24
CA GLN A 778 17.99 -37.02 -5.42
C GLN A 778 17.44 -36.03 -6.45
N PRO A 779 17.77 -36.14 -7.74
CA PRO A 779 17.23 -35.25 -8.78
C PRO A 779 15.85 -35.69 -9.25
N ASP A 780 14.94 -34.73 -9.44
CA ASP A 780 13.70 -34.95 -10.18
C ASP A 780 14.02 -35.01 -11.69
N LEU A 781 14.21 -36.22 -12.22
CA LEU A 781 14.47 -36.41 -13.65
C LEU A 781 13.19 -36.17 -14.48
N PRO A 782 13.28 -35.48 -15.63
CA PRO A 782 12.10 -35.12 -16.41
C PRO A 782 11.50 -36.35 -17.12
N ALA A 783 10.19 -36.53 -17.04
CA ALA A 783 9.50 -37.69 -17.64
C ALA A 783 9.42 -37.65 -19.18
N GLN A 784 9.88 -36.55 -19.80
CA GLN A 784 9.91 -36.35 -21.25
C GLN A 784 11.18 -35.60 -21.65
N VAL A 785 11.61 -35.77 -22.91
CA VAL A 785 12.67 -34.95 -23.54
C VAL A 785 12.18 -34.31 -24.83
N THR A 786 12.79 -33.20 -25.22
CA THR A 786 12.56 -32.56 -26.52
C THR A 786 13.21 -33.41 -27.62
N ALA A 787 12.40 -34.14 -28.38
CA ALA A 787 12.85 -34.76 -29.62
C ALA A 787 12.93 -33.72 -30.73
N VAL A 788 13.94 -33.84 -31.59
CA VAL A 788 14.19 -32.93 -32.72
C VAL A 788 14.04 -33.70 -34.03
N GLY A 789 13.36 -33.07 -34.98
CA GLY A 789 13.09 -33.58 -36.30
C GLY A 789 14.11 -33.16 -37.36
N SER A 790 14.07 -33.84 -38.50
CA SER A 790 14.95 -33.63 -39.65
C SER A 790 14.92 -32.23 -40.28
N LEU A 791 13.87 -31.43 -40.03
CA LEU A 791 13.74 -30.03 -40.43
C LEU A 791 13.88 -29.07 -39.23
N GLY A 792 14.28 -29.56 -38.05
CA GLY A 792 14.40 -28.78 -36.82
C GLY A 792 13.09 -28.62 -36.05
N GLY A 793 12.01 -29.28 -36.45
CA GLY A 793 10.77 -29.30 -35.67
C GLY A 793 10.96 -30.03 -34.34
N THR A 794 10.29 -29.58 -33.27
CA THR A 794 10.45 -30.19 -31.94
C THR A 794 9.13 -30.67 -31.34
N VAL A 795 9.21 -31.71 -30.51
CA VAL A 795 8.08 -32.21 -29.71
C VAL A 795 8.59 -32.92 -28.45
N ALA A 796 7.87 -32.79 -27.35
CA ALA A 796 8.17 -33.55 -26.14
C ALA A 796 7.77 -35.04 -26.33
N ARG A 797 8.68 -35.96 -26.01
CA ARG A 797 8.45 -37.41 -26.07
C ARG A 797 8.74 -38.07 -24.71
N PRO A 798 7.95 -39.08 -24.28
CA PRO A 798 8.26 -39.87 -23.10
C PRO A 798 9.66 -40.46 -23.16
N VAL A 799 10.37 -40.42 -22.04
CA VAL A 799 11.72 -40.95 -21.88
C VAL A 799 11.77 -41.94 -20.72
N THR A 800 12.59 -42.97 -20.84
CA THR A 800 13.00 -43.84 -19.73
C THR A 800 14.48 -43.64 -19.47
N TRP A 801 14.82 -43.19 -18.27
CA TRP A 801 16.20 -42.97 -17.83
C TRP A 801 16.83 -44.26 -17.30
N GLU A 802 18.14 -44.40 -17.48
CA GLU A 802 18.94 -45.42 -16.82
C GLU A 802 19.11 -45.10 -15.32
N THR A 803 19.18 -46.13 -14.48
CA THR A 803 19.38 -45.96 -13.03
C THR A 803 20.78 -45.40 -12.75
N PRO A 804 20.93 -44.28 -12.04
CA PRO A 804 22.25 -43.74 -11.68
C PRO A 804 23.00 -44.67 -10.71
N ALA A 805 24.33 -44.52 -10.64
CA ALA A 805 25.14 -45.14 -9.61
C ALA A 805 24.79 -44.58 -8.22
N ALA A 806 25.02 -45.37 -7.16
CA ALA A 806 24.59 -45.00 -5.79
C ALA A 806 25.32 -43.77 -5.22
N ASP A 807 26.54 -43.52 -5.68
CA ASP A 807 27.45 -42.43 -5.35
C ASP A 807 27.40 -41.27 -6.36
N ALA A 808 26.52 -41.33 -7.37
CA ALA A 808 26.52 -40.41 -8.50
C ALA A 808 26.33 -38.93 -8.13
N PHE A 809 25.75 -38.62 -6.96
CA PHE A 809 25.45 -37.26 -6.52
C PHE A 809 26.16 -36.88 -5.19
N ASP A 810 27.24 -37.59 -4.83
CA ASP A 810 27.98 -37.34 -3.58
C ASP A 810 28.96 -36.16 -3.66
N HIS A 811 29.16 -35.59 -4.86
CA HIS A 811 30.07 -34.47 -5.12
C HIS A 811 29.43 -33.41 -6.02
N THR A 812 29.83 -32.15 -5.83
CA THR A 812 29.40 -31.03 -6.67
C THR A 812 29.97 -31.12 -8.09
N GLY A 813 29.21 -30.68 -9.09
CA GLY A 813 29.57 -30.80 -10.51
C GLY A 813 28.38 -31.22 -11.38
N VAL A 814 28.65 -31.69 -12.61
CA VAL A 814 27.60 -32.16 -13.53
C VAL A 814 27.72 -33.65 -13.79
N VAL A 815 26.60 -34.34 -13.68
CA VAL A 815 26.46 -35.79 -13.89
C VAL A 815 25.55 -36.00 -15.09
N THR A 816 26.04 -36.64 -16.14
CA THR A 816 25.22 -36.96 -17.32
C THR A 816 24.67 -38.37 -17.22
N LEU A 817 23.35 -38.52 -17.29
CA LEU A 817 22.67 -39.81 -17.35
C LEU A 817 22.11 -40.06 -18.76
N SER A 818 22.09 -41.32 -19.18
CA SER A 818 21.53 -41.79 -20.45
C SER A 818 20.08 -42.25 -20.28
N GLY A 819 19.33 -42.23 -21.38
CA GLY A 819 17.96 -42.74 -21.45
C GLY A 819 17.53 -43.03 -22.89
N GLN A 820 16.31 -43.54 -23.04
CA GLN A 820 15.69 -43.84 -24.32
C GLN A 820 14.34 -43.13 -24.44
N ALA A 821 14.16 -42.33 -25.47
CA ALA A 821 12.92 -41.62 -25.77
C ALA A 821 12.17 -42.28 -26.93
N ASP A 822 10.84 -42.35 -26.84
CA ASP A 822 10.01 -42.92 -27.91
C ASP A 822 9.90 -41.95 -29.11
N ALA A 823 10.29 -42.39 -30.31
CA ALA A 823 10.21 -41.59 -31.54
C ALA A 823 8.77 -41.44 -32.10
N GLY A 824 7.78 -42.17 -31.56
CA GLY A 824 6.38 -42.13 -32.01
C GLY A 824 6.09 -42.87 -33.31
N ASP A 825 7.09 -43.51 -33.91
CA ASP A 825 6.97 -44.40 -35.09
C ASP A 825 7.44 -45.85 -34.78
N GLY A 826 7.62 -46.18 -33.50
CA GLY A 826 8.12 -47.47 -33.03
C GLY A 826 9.64 -47.55 -32.87
N ARG A 827 10.40 -46.51 -33.24
CA ARG A 827 11.83 -46.39 -32.91
C ARG A 827 12.05 -45.79 -31.52
N ALA A 828 13.20 -46.08 -30.92
CA ALA A 828 13.74 -45.33 -29.78
C ALA A 828 14.83 -44.36 -30.25
N LEU A 829 14.94 -43.21 -29.60
CA LEU A 829 16.00 -42.22 -29.77
C LEU A 829 16.83 -42.17 -28.47
N PRO A 830 18.18 -42.18 -28.57
CA PRO A 830 19.03 -41.92 -27.42
C PRO A 830 18.72 -40.54 -26.83
N ALA A 831 18.65 -40.47 -25.51
CA ALA A 831 18.42 -39.27 -24.73
C ALA A 831 19.46 -39.12 -23.63
N THR A 832 19.74 -37.88 -23.23
CA THR A 832 20.64 -37.58 -22.11
C THR A 832 20.04 -36.52 -21.19
N VAL A 833 20.40 -36.53 -19.92
CA VAL A 833 20.08 -35.48 -18.95
C VAL A 833 21.33 -35.06 -18.20
N ARG A 834 21.63 -33.76 -18.19
CA ARG A 834 22.71 -33.14 -17.41
C ARG A 834 22.16 -32.76 -16.04
N VAL A 835 22.55 -33.48 -15.00
CA VAL A 835 22.17 -33.22 -13.61
C VAL A 835 23.24 -32.34 -12.97
N GLN A 836 22.90 -31.09 -12.65
CA GLN A 836 23.79 -30.23 -11.86
C GLN A 836 23.64 -30.58 -10.37
N VAL A 837 24.75 -30.93 -9.72
CA VAL A 837 24.88 -31.17 -8.29
C VAL A 837 25.54 -29.95 -7.65
N THR A 838 24.92 -29.38 -6.63
CA THR A 838 25.42 -28.20 -5.91
C THR A 838 25.63 -28.48 -4.42
N GLU A 839 26.20 -27.53 -3.68
CA GLU A 839 25.99 -27.50 -2.23
C GLU A 839 24.48 -27.34 -1.93
N PRO A 840 24.00 -27.87 -0.79
CA PRO A 840 22.62 -27.66 -0.35
C PRO A 840 22.40 -26.19 0.04
N ALA A 841 21.31 -25.59 -0.45
CA ALA A 841 20.85 -24.27 -0.03
C ALA A 841 19.49 -24.38 0.65
N GLU A 842 19.18 -23.45 1.55
CA GLU A 842 17.88 -23.40 2.23
C GLU A 842 16.88 -22.56 1.44
N GLU A 843 15.68 -23.11 1.20
CA GLU A 843 14.57 -22.43 0.55
C GLU A 843 13.32 -22.44 1.46
N ASN A 844 12.51 -21.37 1.41
CA ASN A 844 11.21 -21.32 2.09
C ASN A 844 10.18 -22.17 1.33
N ALA A 845 10.04 -23.43 1.72
CA ALA A 845 9.13 -24.41 1.15
C ALA A 845 7.63 -24.05 1.34
N THR A 846 7.27 -23.13 2.25
CA THR A 846 5.88 -22.67 2.37
C THR A 846 5.38 -22.03 1.07
N LEU A 847 6.26 -21.36 0.32
CA LEU A 847 5.94 -20.67 -0.93
C LEU A 847 5.74 -21.63 -2.13
N ALA A 848 6.01 -22.92 -1.98
CA ALA A 848 5.86 -23.89 -3.05
C ALA A 848 4.40 -23.99 -3.53
N ALA A 849 4.19 -23.97 -4.85
CA ALA A 849 2.87 -24.16 -5.44
C ALA A 849 2.28 -25.52 -5.03
N GLY A 850 1.04 -25.51 -4.53
CA GLY A 850 0.39 -26.69 -3.97
C GLY A 850 0.55 -26.86 -2.46
N THR A 851 1.39 -26.07 -1.78
CA THR A 851 1.40 -26.02 -0.30
C THR A 851 0.02 -25.62 0.22
N SER A 852 -0.45 -26.28 1.29
CA SER A 852 -1.71 -25.96 1.97
C SER A 852 -1.49 -25.79 3.47
N ILE A 853 -2.18 -24.81 4.07
CA ILE A 853 -2.08 -24.47 5.49
C ILE A 853 -3.45 -24.62 6.13
N THR A 854 -3.52 -25.37 7.23
CA THR A 854 -4.73 -25.59 8.03
C THR A 854 -4.44 -25.35 9.51
N ALA A 855 -5.47 -24.98 10.29
CA ALA A 855 -5.36 -24.77 11.73
C ALA A 855 -6.43 -25.59 12.48
N THR A 856 -6.16 -25.95 13.73
CA THR A 856 -7.13 -26.63 14.61
C THR A 856 -8.36 -25.79 14.91
N TYR A 857 -8.20 -24.47 14.94
CA TYR A 857 -9.25 -23.47 15.03
C TYR A 857 -8.81 -22.19 14.29
N THR A 858 -9.76 -21.42 13.80
CA THR A 858 -9.54 -20.07 13.23
C THR A 858 -10.74 -19.20 13.61
N GLU A 859 -10.48 -17.94 13.99
CA GLU A 859 -11.51 -16.95 14.29
C GLU A 859 -12.44 -16.72 13.07
N PRO A 860 -13.77 -16.66 13.25
CA PRO A 860 -14.70 -16.31 12.17
C PRO A 860 -14.36 -14.96 11.53
N GLY A 861 -14.14 -14.96 10.21
CA GLY A 861 -13.68 -13.79 9.45
C GLY A 861 -12.20 -13.84 9.08
N TYR A 862 -11.40 -14.69 9.72
CA TYR A 862 -10.01 -14.97 9.35
C TYR A 862 -9.89 -16.27 8.54
N SER A 863 -8.73 -16.47 7.90
CA SER A 863 -8.37 -17.70 7.20
C SER A 863 -6.89 -18.03 7.40
N THR A 864 -6.45 -19.21 6.99
CA THR A 864 -5.02 -19.56 6.96
C THR A 864 -4.30 -19.10 5.69
N ALA A 865 -5.00 -18.45 4.74
CA ALA A 865 -4.43 -18.07 3.45
C ALA A 865 -3.36 -16.97 3.54
N GLY A 866 -3.47 -16.09 4.53
CA GLY A 866 -2.51 -15.01 4.76
C GLY A 866 -1.16 -15.49 5.31
N LEU A 867 -1.08 -16.67 5.95
CA LEU A 867 0.13 -17.20 6.62
C LEU A 867 1.32 -17.53 5.70
N ARG A 868 1.24 -17.15 4.42
CA ARG A 868 2.24 -17.32 3.36
C ARG A 868 2.22 -16.16 2.35
N ASN A 869 1.67 -15.00 2.72
CA ASN A 869 1.55 -13.85 1.84
C ASN A 869 2.87 -13.04 1.76
N GLY A 870 3.82 -13.32 2.66
CA GLY A 870 5.09 -12.60 2.76
C GLY A 870 5.02 -11.27 3.52
N ASP A 871 3.85 -10.92 4.08
CA ASP A 871 3.69 -9.81 5.01
C ASP A 871 3.98 -10.32 6.44
N LEU A 872 4.95 -9.72 7.10
CA LEU A 872 5.31 -10.05 8.48
C LEU A 872 4.53 -9.21 9.51
N THR A 873 3.70 -8.28 9.04
CA THR A 873 3.12 -7.19 9.83
C THR A 873 1.60 -7.16 9.86
N ASP A 874 0.91 -7.96 9.04
CA ASP A 874 -0.55 -8.10 9.07
C ASP A 874 -1.03 -9.09 10.13
N LYS A 875 -2.31 -9.00 10.51
CA LYS A 875 -2.97 -10.01 11.35
C LYS A 875 -3.51 -11.14 10.46
N ALA A 876 -2.63 -11.86 9.76
CA ALA A 876 -3.05 -12.86 8.78
C ALA A 876 -3.96 -13.95 9.37
N TRP A 877 -3.69 -14.39 10.60
CA TRP A 877 -4.44 -15.42 11.30
C TRP A 877 -4.67 -15.07 12.78
N SER A 878 -5.80 -15.56 13.32
CA SER A 878 -6.22 -15.42 14.70
C SER A 878 -6.99 -16.66 15.17
N ASN A 879 -6.82 -17.05 16.43
CA ASN A 879 -7.65 -18.06 17.11
C ASN A 879 -8.65 -17.47 18.12
N TRP A 880 -8.91 -16.15 18.09
CA TRP A 880 -9.80 -15.52 19.06
C TRP A 880 -11.21 -16.12 18.99
N LYS A 881 -11.81 -16.29 20.18
CA LYS A 881 -13.21 -16.69 20.36
C LYS A 881 -13.78 -16.08 21.64
N PRO A 882 -15.10 -15.90 21.76
CA PRO A 882 -15.73 -15.49 23.01
C PRO A 882 -15.63 -16.59 24.08
N GLY A 883 -15.56 -16.19 25.35
CA GLY A 883 -15.42 -17.11 26.49
C GLY A 883 -14.01 -17.73 26.60
N THR A 884 -13.94 -18.93 27.18
CA THR A 884 -12.71 -19.66 27.51
C THR A 884 -11.79 -19.83 26.30
N LYS A 885 -10.61 -19.19 26.31
CA LYS A 885 -9.62 -19.29 25.21
C LYS A 885 -9.05 -20.71 25.06
N ASN A 886 -8.57 -21.03 23.85
CA ASN A 886 -7.83 -22.28 23.61
C ASN A 886 -6.47 -22.21 24.32
N THR A 887 -6.12 -23.22 25.11
CA THR A 887 -4.80 -23.32 25.76
C THR A 887 -3.70 -23.78 24.80
N SER A 888 -4.08 -24.37 23.66
CA SER A 888 -3.18 -24.76 22.57
C SER A 888 -3.96 -24.81 21.27
N ASP A 889 -3.29 -24.49 20.17
CA ASP A 889 -3.73 -24.73 18.80
C ASP A 889 -2.53 -25.18 17.96
N ALA A 890 -2.79 -25.84 16.83
CA ALA A 890 -1.75 -26.29 15.93
C ALA A 890 -2.04 -25.87 14.48
N ILE A 891 -1.02 -25.31 13.82
CA ILE A 891 -1.07 -24.95 12.40
C ILE A 891 -0.26 -26.00 11.64
N THR A 892 -0.88 -26.64 10.66
CA THR A 892 -0.29 -27.72 9.85
C THR A 892 -0.07 -27.21 8.42
N ILE A 893 1.18 -27.22 7.99
CA ILE A 893 1.65 -26.86 6.65
C ILE A 893 1.95 -28.18 5.92
N THR A 894 1.18 -28.48 4.88
CA THR A 894 1.41 -29.66 4.01
C THR A 894 2.08 -29.18 2.73
N LEU A 895 3.26 -29.71 2.46
CA LEU A 895 4.08 -29.43 1.28
C LEU A 895 3.59 -30.27 0.08
N PRO A 896 3.79 -29.82 -1.17
CA PRO A 896 3.35 -30.55 -2.36
C PRO A 896 4.13 -31.87 -2.61
N LYS A 897 5.31 -32.02 -2.01
CA LYS A 897 6.14 -33.24 -2.02
C LYS A 897 7.01 -33.28 -0.74
N PRO A 898 7.52 -34.46 -0.33
CA PRO A 898 8.47 -34.55 0.77
C PRO A 898 9.71 -33.68 0.54
N ARG A 899 10.15 -32.96 1.57
CA ARG A 899 11.36 -32.11 1.59
C ARG A 899 12.15 -32.33 2.88
N THR A 900 13.46 -32.12 2.83
CA THR A 900 14.33 -32.22 4.00
C THR A 900 14.35 -30.89 4.75
N VAL A 901 13.56 -30.78 5.82
CA VAL A 901 13.36 -29.55 6.60
C VAL A 901 14.50 -29.34 7.61
N SER A 902 14.96 -28.10 7.74
CA SER A 902 16.07 -27.69 8.63
C SER A 902 15.62 -26.80 9.79
N HIS A 903 14.74 -25.82 9.55
CA HIS A 903 14.14 -24.97 10.59
C HIS A 903 12.77 -24.41 10.17
N VAL A 904 12.02 -23.85 11.14
CA VAL A 904 10.71 -23.23 10.90
C VAL A 904 10.62 -21.89 11.65
N ALA A 905 10.40 -20.81 10.93
CA ALA A 905 10.18 -19.48 11.49
C ALA A 905 8.68 -19.14 11.56
N THR A 906 8.26 -18.56 12.68
CA THR A 906 6.89 -18.08 12.91
C THR A 906 6.92 -16.59 13.27
N ALA A 907 6.34 -15.74 12.43
CA ALA A 907 6.18 -14.31 12.70
C ALA A 907 4.84 -14.07 13.40
N PHE A 908 4.88 -13.69 14.68
CA PHE A 908 3.66 -13.38 15.43
C PHE A 908 3.15 -11.96 15.13
N TYR A 909 1.85 -11.73 15.33
CA TYR A 909 1.24 -10.41 15.29
C TYR A 909 0.91 -9.90 16.72
N ARG A 910 0.91 -8.59 16.96
CA ARG A 910 0.50 -7.97 18.23
C ARG A 910 -0.82 -7.22 18.06
N ASP A 911 -1.88 -7.76 18.64
CA ASP A 911 -3.27 -7.31 18.56
C ASP A 911 -3.56 -6.29 19.68
N GLY A 912 -3.24 -5.03 19.40
CA GLY A 912 -3.35 -3.92 20.35
C GLY A 912 -2.19 -3.88 21.36
N SER A 913 -2.48 -3.48 22.60
CA SER A 913 -1.47 -3.36 23.67
C SER A 913 -1.13 -4.68 24.37
N TRP A 914 -1.80 -5.79 24.02
CA TRP A 914 -1.70 -7.07 24.72
C TRP A 914 -0.75 -8.06 24.03
N GLU A 915 -0.24 -9.02 24.80
CA GLU A 915 0.65 -10.09 24.33
C GLU A 915 -0.16 -11.22 23.63
N SER A 916 -0.88 -10.87 22.55
CA SER A 916 -1.84 -11.71 21.79
C SER A 916 -1.19 -12.83 20.96
N TYR A 917 -0.15 -13.45 21.48
CA TYR A 917 0.63 -14.48 20.82
C TYR A 917 1.10 -15.55 21.81
N ALA A 918 1.55 -16.69 21.25
CA ALA A 918 1.85 -17.89 22.03
C ALA A 918 2.83 -17.64 23.17
N GLN A 919 2.72 -18.44 24.24
CA GLN A 919 3.73 -18.54 25.29
C GLN A 919 4.96 -19.30 24.81
N SER A 920 4.74 -20.39 24.08
CA SER A 920 5.77 -21.23 23.47
C SER A 920 5.25 -21.91 22.22
N LEU A 921 6.17 -22.41 21.39
CA LEU A 921 5.87 -23.30 20.28
C LEU A 921 6.84 -24.48 20.21
N LYS A 922 6.40 -25.57 19.58
CA LYS A 922 7.29 -26.66 19.12
C LYS A 922 6.90 -27.11 17.72
N ILE A 923 7.83 -27.72 17.00
CA ILE A 923 7.62 -28.24 15.66
C ILE A 923 7.47 -29.75 15.70
N GLN A 924 6.44 -30.24 15.01
CA GLN A 924 6.26 -31.66 14.68
C GLN A 924 6.40 -31.87 13.17
N ALA A 925 6.89 -33.03 12.76
CA ALA A 925 6.92 -33.48 11.37
C ALA A 925 6.07 -34.74 11.21
N ARG A 926 5.55 -34.96 10.00
CA ARG A 926 4.90 -36.22 9.62
C ARG A 926 5.95 -37.23 9.15
N ASN A 927 6.03 -38.38 9.81
CA ASN A 927 6.93 -39.46 9.40
C ASN A 927 6.35 -40.28 8.24
N ALA A 928 7.15 -41.21 7.69
CA ALA A 928 6.77 -42.06 6.56
C ALA A 928 5.55 -42.98 6.82
N GLN A 929 5.17 -43.19 8.09
CA GLN A 929 3.98 -43.95 8.49
C GLN A 929 2.75 -43.04 8.72
N GLY A 930 2.86 -41.75 8.42
CA GLY A 930 1.80 -40.75 8.60
C GLY A 930 1.62 -40.23 10.03
N ALA A 931 2.47 -40.65 10.98
CA ALA A 931 2.40 -40.23 12.38
C ALA A 931 3.17 -38.92 12.62
N TRP A 932 2.66 -38.11 13.56
CA TRP A 932 3.30 -36.87 13.98
C TRP A 932 4.33 -37.13 15.06
N VAL A 933 5.57 -36.69 14.83
CA VAL A 933 6.69 -36.80 15.76
C VAL A 933 7.24 -35.42 16.11
N ASP A 934 7.60 -35.19 17.37
CA ASP A 934 8.29 -33.97 17.78
C ASP A 934 9.68 -33.94 17.13
N VAL A 935 9.99 -32.87 16.40
CA VAL A 935 11.32 -32.67 15.77
C VAL A 935 12.09 -31.50 16.38
N SER A 936 11.44 -30.69 17.24
CA SER A 936 12.09 -29.69 18.09
C SER A 936 11.67 -29.88 19.55
N GLY A 937 12.44 -29.29 20.48
CA GLY A 937 11.95 -28.97 21.81
C GLY A 937 10.92 -27.84 21.80
N SER A 938 10.31 -27.55 22.96
CA SER A 938 9.47 -26.37 23.15
C SER A 938 10.35 -25.12 23.33
N VAL A 939 10.12 -24.10 22.50
CA VAL A 939 10.81 -22.81 22.51
C VAL A 939 9.87 -21.74 23.06
N THR A 940 10.34 -20.96 24.05
CA THR A 940 9.57 -19.86 24.65
C THR A 940 9.55 -18.65 23.72
N VAL A 941 8.37 -18.03 23.56
CA VAL A 941 8.21 -16.78 22.80
C VAL A 941 8.52 -15.58 23.70
N PRO A 942 9.44 -14.66 23.30
CA PRO A 942 9.80 -13.47 24.07
C PRO A 942 8.63 -12.51 24.37
N LEU A 943 8.83 -11.61 25.33
CA LEU A 943 7.86 -10.61 25.79
C LEU A 943 8.42 -9.18 25.66
N GLY A 944 7.54 -8.17 25.62
CA GLY A 944 7.91 -6.77 25.86
C GLY A 944 8.55 -6.00 24.69
N GLY A 945 8.41 -6.48 23.45
CA GLY A 945 8.82 -5.74 22.24
C GLY A 945 7.76 -4.72 21.79
N ALA A 946 8.19 -3.67 21.08
CA ALA A 946 7.27 -2.73 20.41
C ALA A 946 6.48 -3.38 19.26
N THR A 947 7.01 -4.44 18.68
CA THR A 947 6.35 -5.35 17.74
C THR A 947 6.28 -6.76 18.33
N ALA A 948 5.43 -7.62 17.78
CA ALA A 948 5.49 -9.05 18.08
C ALA A 948 6.80 -9.68 17.54
N PRO A 949 7.29 -10.77 18.16
CA PRO A 949 8.53 -11.41 17.77
C PRO A 949 8.37 -12.33 16.56
N VAL A 950 9.45 -12.49 15.81
CA VAL A 950 9.66 -13.67 14.95
C VAL A 950 10.41 -14.71 15.78
N VAL A 951 9.92 -15.94 15.84
CA VAL A 951 10.60 -17.05 16.53
C VAL A 951 10.98 -18.11 15.51
N ASP A 952 12.28 -18.35 15.41
CA ASP A 952 12.87 -19.37 14.56
C ASP A 952 13.23 -20.61 15.38
N VAL A 953 12.80 -21.78 14.91
CA VAL A 953 12.93 -23.06 15.62
C VAL A 953 13.67 -24.08 14.75
N PRO A 954 14.94 -24.38 15.06
CA PRO A 954 15.67 -25.49 14.45
C PRO A 954 14.97 -26.82 14.67
N VAL A 955 14.96 -27.67 13.65
CA VAL A 955 14.43 -29.04 13.74
C VAL A 955 15.52 -30.08 13.59
N THR A 956 15.29 -31.26 14.16
CA THR A 956 16.05 -32.46 13.80
C THR A 956 15.84 -32.72 12.32
N VAL A 957 16.90 -32.58 11.52
CA VAL A 957 16.84 -32.68 10.05
C VAL A 957 16.08 -33.93 9.61
N THR A 958 14.97 -33.73 8.88
CA THR A 958 14.06 -34.82 8.52
C THR A 958 13.40 -34.58 7.17
N THR A 959 13.23 -35.64 6.39
CA THR A 959 12.47 -35.59 5.13
C THR A 959 10.99 -35.82 5.44
N THR A 960 10.17 -34.80 5.23
CA THR A 960 8.72 -34.84 5.50
C THR A 960 7.94 -34.05 4.45
N ASP A 961 6.69 -34.45 4.24
CA ASP A 961 5.72 -33.73 3.40
C ASP A 961 4.76 -32.84 4.21
N ALA A 962 4.85 -32.84 5.55
CA ALA A 962 4.07 -31.94 6.37
C ALA A 962 4.74 -31.63 7.72
N VAL A 963 4.77 -30.35 8.08
CA VAL A 963 5.17 -29.87 9.41
C VAL A 963 4.00 -29.20 10.12
N ARG A 964 4.04 -29.24 11.44
CA ARG A 964 3.02 -28.68 12.32
C ARG A 964 3.67 -27.85 13.41
N VAL A 965 3.31 -26.56 13.45
CA VAL A 965 3.64 -25.65 14.54
C VAL A 965 2.59 -25.86 15.64
N VAL A 966 3.00 -26.40 16.78
CA VAL A 966 2.14 -26.60 17.95
C VAL A 966 2.36 -25.43 18.91
N LEU A 967 1.35 -24.58 19.04
CA LEU A 967 1.37 -23.37 19.85
C LEU A 967 0.78 -23.66 21.23
N THR A 968 1.41 -23.14 22.29
CA THR A 968 0.85 -23.11 23.65
C THR A 968 0.48 -21.67 23.98
N ALA A 969 -0.78 -21.42 24.32
CA ALA A 969 -1.28 -20.08 24.60
C ALA A 969 -0.83 -19.58 25.98
N ARG A 970 -0.77 -18.26 26.14
CA ARG A 970 -0.71 -17.63 27.48
C ARG A 970 -2.08 -17.76 28.14
N THR A 971 -2.13 -17.77 29.47
CA THR A 971 -3.37 -17.90 30.24
C THR A 971 -4.43 -16.90 29.76
N ASP A 972 -5.61 -17.41 29.39
CA ASP A 972 -6.77 -16.64 28.92
C ASP A 972 -6.49 -15.67 27.74
N THR A 973 -5.48 -15.97 26.92
CA THR A 973 -5.04 -15.11 25.80
C THR A 973 -5.26 -15.81 24.46
N HIS A 974 -5.65 -15.07 23.41
CA HIS A 974 -5.66 -15.57 22.03
C HIS A 974 -4.29 -15.43 21.38
N MET A 975 -4.09 -16.07 20.23
CA MET A 975 -2.84 -16.13 19.49
C MET A 975 -3.07 -15.63 18.06
N THR A 976 -2.18 -14.76 17.59
CA THR A 976 -2.24 -14.10 16.28
C THR A 976 -0.88 -14.19 15.58
N ILE A 977 -0.89 -14.46 14.28
CA ILE A 977 0.30 -14.76 13.47
C ILE A 977 0.16 -14.07 12.11
N SER A 978 1.25 -13.51 11.60
CA SER A 978 1.38 -12.93 10.25
C SER A 978 1.80 -14.00 9.24
N GLU A 979 2.91 -14.70 9.48
CA GLU A 979 3.55 -15.58 8.48
C GLU A 979 4.19 -16.82 9.15
N ILE A 980 4.19 -17.97 8.44
CA ILE A 980 4.96 -19.17 8.84
C ILE A 980 5.83 -19.68 7.67
N GLN A 981 7.14 -19.70 7.89
CA GLN A 981 8.13 -20.07 6.89
C GLN A 981 8.78 -21.41 7.25
N VAL A 982 8.65 -22.39 6.37
CA VAL A 982 9.23 -23.73 6.52
C VAL A 982 10.47 -23.79 5.65
N PHE A 983 11.66 -23.83 6.25
CA PHE A 983 12.91 -23.86 5.51
C PHE A 983 13.36 -25.31 5.30
N ALA A 984 13.72 -25.62 4.05
CA ALA A 984 14.16 -26.94 3.64
C ALA A 984 15.32 -26.88 2.66
N TYR A 985 16.12 -27.94 2.60
CA TYR A 985 17.22 -28.04 1.64
C TYR A 985 16.70 -28.28 0.22
N GLY A 986 17.22 -27.47 -0.70
CA GLY A 986 17.13 -27.62 -2.14
C GLY A 986 18.49 -27.43 -2.81
N PRO A 987 18.58 -27.60 -4.13
CA PRO A 987 19.81 -27.29 -4.85
C PRO A 987 20.06 -25.77 -4.85
N GLY A 988 21.21 -25.35 -4.32
CA GLY A 988 21.70 -23.97 -4.46
C GLY A 988 22.00 -23.59 -5.92
N THR A 989 22.42 -22.36 -6.14
CA THR A 989 22.85 -21.89 -7.47
C THR A 989 24.36 -22.09 -7.68
N SER A 990 24.79 -22.26 -8.92
CA SER A 990 26.20 -22.46 -9.28
C SER A 990 26.84 -21.17 -9.82
N SER A 991 28.10 -20.95 -9.46
CA SER A 991 28.95 -19.85 -9.95
C SER A 991 29.86 -20.26 -11.11
N ASP A 992 29.67 -21.45 -11.70
CA ASP A 992 30.52 -21.95 -12.77
C ASP A 992 30.16 -21.30 -14.12
N ALA A 993 30.87 -20.22 -14.45
CA ALA A 993 30.76 -19.53 -15.71
C ALA A 993 31.64 -20.12 -16.83
N ARG A 994 32.08 -21.38 -16.77
CA ARG A 994 32.90 -21.99 -17.83
C ARG A 994 32.05 -22.52 -18.99
N ALA A 995 32.61 -22.50 -20.20
CA ALA A 995 32.17 -23.37 -21.27
C ALA A 995 32.76 -24.79 -21.07
N GLU A 996 31.94 -25.81 -21.30
CA GLU A 996 32.38 -27.21 -21.40
C GLU A 996 33.01 -27.46 -22.76
N THR A 997 32.35 -26.99 -23.83
CA THR A 997 32.83 -27.07 -25.20
C THR A 997 32.49 -25.79 -25.97
N ILE A 998 33.34 -25.44 -26.94
CA ILE A 998 33.06 -24.46 -27.99
C ILE A 998 33.23 -25.19 -29.33
N ALA A 999 32.33 -24.93 -30.27
CA ALA A 999 32.35 -25.52 -31.60
C ALA A 999 32.16 -24.47 -32.69
N VAL A 1000 32.80 -24.70 -33.83
CA VAL A 1000 32.79 -23.86 -35.03
C VAL A 1000 32.23 -24.70 -36.18
N ASN A 1001 31.12 -24.26 -36.77
CA ASN A 1001 30.29 -25.07 -37.68
C ASN A 1001 29.97 -26.47 -37.13
N GLY A 1002 29.70 -26.58 -35.82
CA GLY A 1002 29.44 -27.85 -35.14
C GLY A 1002 30.66 -28.78 -34.96
N THR A 1003 31.86 -28.33 -35.31
CA THR A 1003 33.13 -29.04 -35.00
C THR A 1003 33.77 -28.41 -33.78
N GLU A 1004 34.05 -29.20 -32.73
CA GLU A 1004 34.67 -28.69 -31.50
C GLU A 1004 36.05 -28.08 -31.75
N VAL A 1005 36.37 -27.02 -30.98
CA VAL A 1005 37.67 -26.36 -31.00
C VAL A 1005 38.76 -27.37 -30.58
N PRO A 1006 39.74 -27.69 -31.44
CA PRO A 1006 40.72 -28.73 -31.14
C PRO A 1006 41.56 -28.40 -29.92
N GLY A 1007 41.54 -29.28 -28.91
CA GLY A 1007 42.27 -29.05 -27.66
C GLY A 1007 41.67 -27.94 -26.79
N PHE A 1008 40.35 -27.73 -26.86
CA PHE A 1008 39.65 -26.78 -25.99
C PHE A 1008 39.95 -27.03 -24.50
N ASP A 1009 40.32 -25.96 -23.83
CA ASP A 1009 40.59 -25.85 -22.40
C ASP A 1009 39.66 -24.75 -21.83
N PRO A 1010 38.77 -25.07 -20.87
CA PRO A 1010 37.87 -24.10 -20.25
C PRO A 1010 38.54 -22.88 -19.64
N ASP A 1011 39.83 -22.96 -19.24
CA ASP A 1011 40.60 -21.85 -18.67
C ASP A 1011 41.35 -21.01 -19.72
N THR A 1012 41.42 -21.47 -20.97
CA THR A 1012 41.95 -20.67 -22.10
C THR A 1012 40.82 -19.85 -22.74
N THR A 1013 40.90 -18.52 -22.63
CA THR A 1013 39.86 -17.59 -23.09
C THR A 1013 40.06 -17.00 -24.48
N SER A 1014 41.06 -17.46 -25.24
CA SER A 1014 41.31 -16.98 -26.61
C SER A 1014 41.81 -18.09 -27.52
N TYR A 1015 41.20 -18.24 -28.69
CA TYR A 1015 41.55 -19.23 -29.71
C TYR A 1015 41.70 -18.56 -31.07
N GLN A 1016 42.69 -19.01 -31.84
CA GLN A 1016 42.87 -18.63 -33.25
C GLN A 1016 42.64 -19.87 -34.10
N LEU A 1017 41.72 -19.79 -35.07
CA LEU A 1017 41.29 -20.93 -35.88
C LEU A 1017 41.33 -20.55 -37.36
N PRO A 1018 42.05 -21.30 -38.21
CA PRO A 1018 42.02 -21.08 -39.66
C PRO A 1018 40.66 -21.50 -40.23
N VAL A 1019 40.04 -20.63 -41.02
CA VAL A 1019 38.73 -20.85 -41.64
C VAL A 1019 38.81 -20.65 -43.16
N GLN A 1020 37.99 -21.39 -43.93
CA GLN A 1020 37.93 -21.24 -45.38
C GLN A 1020 36.50 -20.95 -45.83
N GLY A 1021 36.33 -19.92 -46.66
CA GLY A 1021 35.05 -19.55 -47.27
C GLY A 1021 34.24 -18.57 -46.42
N THR A 1022 32.94 -18.85 -46.24
CA THR A 1022 32.03 -18.03 -45.44
C THR A 1022 32.33 -18.13 -43.95
N LEU A 1023 32.09 -17.04 -43.21
CA LEU A 1023 32.25 -16.99 -41.76
C LEU A 1023 31.45 -18.13 -41.09
N PRO A 1024 32.10 -19.00 -40.30
CA PRO A 1024 31.43 -20.11 -39.64
C PRO A 1024 30.62 -19.66 -38.42
N GLN A 1025 29.58 -20.43 -38.09
CA GLN A 1025 28.79 -20.24 -36.88
C GLN A 1025 29.54 -20.79 -35.67
N VAL A 1026 29.69 -19.97 -34.62
CA VAL A 1026 30.23 -20.40 -33.32
C VAL A 1026 29.07 -20.74 -32.37
N THR A 1027 29.21 -21.84 -31.64
CA THR A 1027 28.27 -22.32 -30.62
C THR A 1027 29.04 -22.81 -29.41
N ALA A 1028 28.44 -22.78 -28.21
CA ALA A 1028 29.08 -23.29 -27.00
C ALA A 1028 28.07 -23.95 -26.06
N VAL A 1029 28.56 -24.91 -25.27
CA VAL A 1029 27.83 -25.57 -24.18
C VAL A 1029 28.45 -25.10 -22.87
N ALA A 1030 27.65 -24.62 -21.92
CA ALA A 1030 28.15 -24.26 -20.60
C ALA A 1030 28.43 -25.50 -19.73
N ALA A 1031 29.49 -25.42 -18.91
CA ALA A 1031 29.84 -26.42 -17.91
C ALA A 1031 28.65 -26.69 -16.99
N ASP A 1032 27.98 -25.64 -16.51
CA ASP A 1032 26.71 -25.72 -15.80
C ASP A 1032 25.51 -25.66 -16.78
N PRO A 1033 24.56 -26.64 -16.79
CA PRO A 1033 23.36 -26.62 -17.64
C PRO A 1033 22.31 -25.54 -17.30
N TYR A 1034 22.53 -24.77 -16.24
CA TYR A 1034 21.72 -23.60 -15.84
C TYR A 1034 22.44 -22.26 -16.07
N ALA A 1035 23.74 -22.26 -16.41
CA ALA A 1035 24.44 -21.06 -16.84
C ALA A 1035 23.94 -20.56 -18.21
N THR A 1036 23.99 -19.24 -18.41
CA THR A 1036 23.51 -18.58 -19.63
C THR A 1036 24.66 -18.40 -20.62
N VAL A 1037 24.49 -18.87 -21.86
CA VAL A 1037 25.45 -18.68 -22.96
C VAL A 1037 24.92 -17.64 -23.94
N ALA A 1038 25.68 -16.58 -24.17
CA ALA A 1038 25.51 -15.66 -25.29
C ALA A 1038 26.67 -15.86 -26.28
N VAL A 1039 26.39 -15.79 -27.59
CA VAL A 1039 27.43 -15.85 -28.62
C VAL A 1039 27.21 -14.73 -29.63
N ASP A 1040 28.07 -13.72 -29.57
CA ASP A 1040 28.20 -12.71 -30.61
C ASP A 1040 29.02 -13.32 -31.76
N GLN A 1041 28.42 -13.43 -32.94
CA GLN A 1041 29.06 -14.04 -34.11
C GLN A 1041 30.03 -13.06 -34.78
N ALA A 1042 31.09 -13.60 -35.39
CA ALA A 1042 31.92 -12.83 -36.32
C ALA A 1042 31.10 -12.35 -37.53
N ASP A 1043 31.44 -11.17 -38.06
CA ASP A 1043 30.73 -10.54 -39.18
C ASP A 1043 31.69 -10.03 -40.27
N THR A 1044 31.19 -9.29 -41.25
CA THR A 1044 32.02 -8.78 -42.35
C THR A 1044 33.04 -7.71 -41.94
N HIS A 1045 33.00 -7.22 -40.70
CA HIS A 1045 33.84 -6.15 -40.15
C HIS A 1045 34.72 -6.62 -38.99
N ASP A 1046 34.31 -7.64 -38.23
CA ASP A 1046 35.12 -8.30 -37.19
C ASP A 1046 35.17 -9.82 -37.40
N ASP A 1047 36.38 -10.36 -37.58
CA ASP A 1047 36.66 -11.80 -37.68
C ASP A 1047 36.64 -12.53 -36.32
N THR A 1048 36.21 -11.84 -35.26
CA THR A 1048 36.12 -12.36 -33.90
C THR A 1048 34.69 -12.76 -33.55
N ALA A 1049 34.48 -14.03 -33.21
CA ALA A 1049 33.29 -14.45 -32.47
C ALA A 1049 33.57 -14.39 -30.96
N THR A 1050 32.59 -13.98 -30.16
CA THR A 1050 32.71 -13.84 -28.71
C THR A 1050 31.65 -14.67 -28.00
N VAL A 1051 32.07 -15.70 -27.26
CA VAL A 1051 31.19 -16.52 -26.42
C VAL A 1051 31.27 -15.99 -24.99
N SER A 1052 30.18 -15.44 -24.46
CA SER A 1052 30.09 -15.06 -23.05
C SER A 1052 29.19 -16.03 -22.30
N VAL A 1053 29.75 -16.68 -21.29
CA VAL A 1053 29.02 -17.53 -20.34
C VAL A 1053 28.85 -16.76 -19.05
N ALA A 1054 27.63 -16.66 -18.54
CA ALA A 1054 27.31 -16.12 -17.22
C ALA A 1054 26.80 -17.25 -16.33
N SER A 1055 27.31 -17.34 -15.11
CA SER A 1055 26.89 -18.37 -14.15
C SER A 1055 25.40 -18.24 -13.79
N GLU A 1056 24.80 -19.33 -13.31
CA GLU A 1056 23.39 -19.36 -12.92
C GLU A 1056 23.05 -18.33 -11.82
N ASP A 1057 23.96 -18.14 -10.86
CA ASP A 1057 23.84 -17.13 -9.80
C ASP A 1057 24.13 -15.69 -10.26
N GLY A 1058 24.56 -15.50 -11.51
CA GLY A 1058 25.00 -14.21 -12.07
C GLY A 1058 26.25 -13.61 -11.42
N SER A 1059 26.94 -14.32 -10.52
CA SER A 1059 28.09 -13.79 -9.77
C SER A 1059 29.40 -13.82 -10.57
N GLN A 1060 29.48 -14.67 -11.61
CA GLN A 1060 30.63 -14.81 -12.48
C GLN A 1060 30.21 -14.72 -13.96
N SER A 1061 31.12 -14.20 -14.79
CA SER A 1061 31.03 -14.33 -16.23
C SER A 1061 32.42 -14.59 -16.81
N ARG A 1062 32.49 -15.45 -17.83
CA ARG A 1062 33.70 -15.75 -18.58
C ARG A 1062 33.43 -15.54 -20.06
N THR A 1063 34.35 -14.86 -20.72
CA THR A 1063 34.26 -14.57 -22.15
C THR A 1063 35.40 -15.26 -22.89
N TYR A 1064 35.07 -15.99 -23.95
CA TYR A 1064 35.98 -16.67 -24.85
C TYR A 1064 35.98 -15.97 -26.20
N ARG A 1065 37.17 -15.59 -26.67
CA ARG A 1065 37.41 -14.90 -27.93
C ARG A 1065 37.86 -15.92 -28.99
N ILE A 1066 37.09 -16.08 -30.07
CA ILE A 1066 37.37 -17.01 -31.16
C ILE A 1066 37.70 -16.19 -32.40
N GLU A 1067 38.99 -16.04 -32.71
CA GLU A 1067 39.49 -15.31 -33.87
C GLU A 1067 39.58 -16.24 -35.09
N LEU A 1068 38.84 -15.91 -36.14
CA LEU A 1068 38.64 -16.74 -37.32
C LEU A 1068 39.56 -16.24 -38.45
N GLN A 1069 40.73 -16.86 -38.59
CA GLN A 1069 41.77 -16.43 -39.55
C GLN A 1069 41.44 -16.95 -40.96
N ARG A 1070 41.16 -16.04 -41.89
CA ARG A 1070 40.83 -16.33 -43.30
C ARG A 1070 42.06 -16.57 -44.18
#